data_AF-A0A839QMZ8-F1
#
_entry.id   AF-A0A839QMZ8-F1
#
_cell.length_a   1.000
_cell.length_b   1.000
_cell.length_c   1.000
_cell.angle_alpha   90.00
_cell.angle_beta   90.00
_cell.angle_gamma   90.00
#
_symmetry.space_group_name_H-M   'P 1'
#
loop_
_entity.id
_entity.type
_entity.pdbx_description
1 polymer ?
#
loop_
_entity_poly.entity_id
_entity_poly.type
_entity_poly.pdbx_seq_one_letter_code
_entity_poly.pdbx_strand_id
1 'polypeptide(L)'
;MKVIESGTASQNHALPGPTGRSRKHLPLTLLLLGFPLWWFLGLSAILPVVIAVPLAIQLSRKKNLVVPKGFGWWLLFLIWVLASSFLLWADAPGAVPGGGLSRIMVYGYRLSWYLSCTVVLLWIINSKKRDVSDTRVVRLIGWMFVVTVAGGLLGMILPKFEVTSLVEMILPRSLSSNGFVNSIVHPAAANLTTFLGRDEYRPIAPFAFANSWGSNLSMYLPFFVLGWFTADAGWRRFVGPVVLVLAVPPIVYSMNRGLWASLGLGLVILIGYLLIRGHRKHRLRIVVALVCAVTIGSVAFAMSPLAGTATERLDTAHSNDRRAQLLAQTVLSTAQGSPIVGFGSTRDVQGSFASIAGGGTPDCPACGVPPLGTQGHLWLVIFSQGLLGAVFFLLFFVRQAFQFCRVRSRIQLVGMTLLAFFAVQMFIYDTLGMPLFTIMIGVGLMWREALDSGSAKGVGLASYFPRTGKQVLVLAAALVLGAVAGGAVATARPAVYAAETSLLLAPTPLYLSGLSTTPAAQSITVDTEAALVLSESSLAKVQQAHPELSVAEIRSRVNISATPNTRILHIRYRDENPDRARGITALIASQYLTVRGDYLLQRRDQVLNDLQNQLIDLESLTPVAEGLQQPEATTALGLQDSIIDLTVSDTSAGEVLSEVSSARIRNQPEVLIVSLGLIGFLAALVVERVMVRRSGRPVA
;
A
#
# COMPACT_ATOMS: atom_id res chain seq x y z
N MET A 1 -52.67 -20.92 75.20
CA MET A 1 -53.28 -22.15 74.67
C MET A 1 -53.62 -21.89 73.20
N LYS A 2 -53.01 -22.67 72.30
CA LYS A 2 -53.12 -22.73 70.83
C LYS A 2 -52.65 -21.54 69.97
N VAL A 3 -51.42 -21.75 69.49
CA VAL A 3 -50.72 -21.24 68.30
C VAL A 3 -51.59 -21.32 67.04
N ILE A 4 -51.53 -20.29 66.20
CA ILE A 4 -51.92 -20.34 64.78
C ILE A 4 -50.65 -20.01 63.99
N GLU A 5 -50.11 -21.01 63.30
CA GLU A 5 -48.95 -20.90 62.43
C GLU A 5 -49.27 -21.39 61.02
N SER A 6 -48.70 -20.65 60.06
CA SER A 6 -48.18 -21.10 58.75
C SER A 6 -49.13 -21.24 57.56
N GLY A 7 -48.79 -20.48 56.50
CA GLY A 7 -49.37 -20.56 55.17
C GLY A 7 -48.78 -19.56 54.17
N THR A 8 -47.50 -19.20 54.25
CA THR A 8 -46.80 -18.42 53.22
C THR A 8 -46.08 -19.36 52.26
N ALA A 9 -46.65 -19.52 51.06
CA ALA A 9 -46.03 -20.25 49.96
C ALA A 9 -44.78 -19.49 49.46
N SER A 10 -43.61 -19.95 49.88
CA SER A 10 -42.33 -19.57 49.27
C SER A 10 -42.25 -20.17 47.86
N GLN A 11 -42.38 -19.32 46.83
CA GLN A 11 -41.93 -19.66 45.48
C GLN A 11 -40.40 -19.70 45.47
N ASN A 12 -39.84 -20.90 45.58
CA ASN A 12 -38.43 -21.14 45.32
C ASN A 12 -38.12 -20.83 43.85
N HIS A 13 -37.59 -19.64 43.58
CA HIS A 13 -36.85 -19.36 42.37
C HIS A 13 -35.62 -20.27 42.33
N ALA A 14 -35.72 -21.36 41.57
CA ALA A 14 -34.58 -22.18 41.22
C ALA A 14 -33.53 -21.30 40.52
N LEU A 15 -32.38 -21.11 41.18
CA LEU A 15 -31.18 -20.55 40.59
C LEU A 15 -30.80 -21.38 39.35
N PRO A 16 -30.59 -20.77 38.17
CA PRO A 16 -30.15 -21.52 37.00
C PRO A 16 -28.74 -22.08 37.26
N GLY A 17 -28.63 -23.41 37.24
CA GLY A 17 -27.37 -24.14 37.43
C GLY A 17 -26.31 -23.83 36.36
N PRO A 18 -25.02 -24.08 36.64
CA PRO A 18 -23.90 -23.72 35.78
C PRO A 18 -23.62 -24.81 34.72
N THR A 19 -24.55 -25.03 33.78
CA THR A 19 -24.35 -26.02 32.71
C THR A 19 -24.62 -25.41 31.34
N GLY A 20 -23.53 -25.12 30.61
CA GLY A 20 -23.56 -24.75 29.18
C GLY A 20 -22.97 -23.38 28.85
N ARG A 21 -21.71 -23.08 29.22
CA ARG A 21 -20.99 -21.92 28.64
C ARG A 21 -20.92 -22.09 27.12
N SER A 22 -21.68 -21.24 26.41
CA SER A 22 -21.75 -21.16 24.95
C SER A 22 -20.35 -21.07 24.34
N ARG A 23 -19.91 -22.10 23.59
CA ARG A 23 -18.59 -22.16 22.91
C ARG A 23 -18.45 -21.16 21.75
N LYS A 24 -19.44 -20.28 21.53
CA LYS A 24 -19.50 -19.36 20.39
C LYS A 24 -18.34 -18.35 20.35
N HIS A 25 -17.82 -17.94 21.50
CA HIS A 25 -16.69 -17.01 21.59
C HIS A 25 -15.32 -17.65 21.27
N LEU A 26 -15.24 -18.98 21.22
CA LEU A 26 -13.98 -19.71 21.17
C LEU A 26 -13.12 -19.36 19.94
N PRO A 27 -13.65 -19.25 18.70
CA PRO A 27 -12.82 -18.95 17.53
C PRO A 27 -12.04 -17.63 17.66
N LEU A 28 -12.72 -16.55 18.07
CA LEU A 28 -12.07 -15.25 18.29
C LEU A 28 -11.10 -15.28 19.48
N THR A 29 -11.43 -16.06 20.52
CA THR A 29 -10.56 -16.20 21.70
C THR A 29 -9.26 -16.93 21.34
N LEU A 30 -9.35 -18.05 20.60
CA LEU A 30 -8.19 -18.82 20.14
C LEU A 30 -7.28 -17.98 19.23
N LEU A 31 -7.88 -17.20 18.33
CA LEU A 31 -7.12 -16.32 17.44
C LEU A 31 -6.31 -15.28 18.22
N LEU A 32 -6.96 -14.51 19.09
CA LEU A 32 -6.33 -13.36 19.76
C LEU A 32 -5.45 -13.77 20.94
N LEU A 33 -5.88 -14.76 21.73
CA LEU A 33 -5.09 -15.22 22.88
C LEU A 33 -3.87 -16.02 22.41
N GLY A 34 -4.03 -16.88 21.41
CA GLY A 34 -2.97 -17.71 20.83
C GLY A 34 -2.09 -16.98 19.81
N PHE A 35 -2.30 -15.69 19.56
CA PHE A 35 -1.60 -14.94 18.51
C PHE A 35 -0.07 -15.08 18.52
N PRO A 36 0.64 -15.06 19.69
CA PRO A 36 2.08 -15.29 19.71
C PRO A 36 2.50 -16.65 19.12
N LEU A 37 1.74 -17.71 19.43
CA LEU A 37 1.97 -19.04 18.89
C LEU A 37 1.69 -19.08 17.39
N TRP A 38 0.58 -18.47 16.95
CA TRP A 38 0.23 -18.42 15.52
C TRP A 38 1.24 -17.63 14.70
N TRP A 39 1.82 -16.56 15.28
CA TRP A 39 2.93 -15.84 14.68
C TRP A 39 4.15 -16.75 14.54
N PHE A 40 4.59 -17.41 15.61
CA PHE A 40 5.73 -18.32 15.56
C PHE A 40 5.57 -19.46 14.53
N LEU A 41 4.33 -19.93 14.33
CA LEU A 41 4.00 -20.96 13.35
C LEU A 41 3.84 -20.43 11.90
N GLY A 42 3.96 -19.11 11.66
CA GLY A 42 3.77 -18.51 10.33
C GLY A 42 2.31 -18.42 9.88
N LEU A 43 1.36 -18.50 10.83
CA LEU A 43 -0.08 -18.52 10.57
C LEU A 43 -0.77 -17.18 10.85
N SER A 44 -0.08 -16.18 11.42
CA SER A 44 -0.70 -14.93 11.89
C SER A 44 -1.43 -14.14 10.79
N ALA A 45 -0.97 -14.22 9.54
CA ALA A 45 -1.59 -13.56 8.39
C ALA A 45 -2.80 -14.33 7.79
N ILE A 46 -2.85 -15.65 7.99
CA ILE A 46 -3.84 -16.54 7.36
C ILE A 46 -4.95 -16.92 8.35
N LEU A 47 -4.61 -17.12 9.62
CA LEU A 47 -5.54 -17.61 10.63
C LEU A 47 -6.75 -16.70 10.85
N PRO A 48 -6.66 -15.35 10.83
CA PRO A 48 -7.84 -14.48 10.87
C PRO A 48 -8.85 -14.80 9.75
N VAL A 49 -8.36 -15.14 8.56
CA VAL A 49 -9.19 -15.54 7.40
C VAL A 49 -9.84 -16.89 7.64
N VAL A 50 -9.07 -17.86 8.14
CA VAL A 50 -9.59 -19.20 8.47
C VAL A 50 -10.65 -19.13 9.58
N ILE A 51 -10.43 -18.31 10.61
CA ILE A 51 -11.36 -18.11 11.73
C ILE A 51 -12.64 -17.40 11.27
N ALA A 52 -12.63 -16.66 10.18
CA ALA A 52 -13.87 -16.10 9.63
C ALA A 52 -14.87 -17.21 9.22
N VAL A 53 -14.41 -18.40 8.82
CA VAL A 53 -15.29 -19.52 8.44
C VAL A 53 -16.22 -19.98 9.58
N PRO A 54 -15.74 -20.38 10.77
CA PRO A 54 -16.63 -20.75 11.87
C PRO A 54 -17.49 -19.57 12.35
N LEU A 55 -17.04 -18.33 12.25
CA LEU A 55 -17.87 -17.16 12.56
C LEU A 55 -19.01 -16.99 11.54
N ALA A 56 -18.74 -17.22 10.26
CA ALA A 56 -19.75 -17.21 9.19
C ALA A 56 -20.77 -18.35 9.36
N ILE A 57 -20.33 -19.56 9.75
CA ILE A 57 -21.23 -20.67 10.08
C ILE A 57 -22.14 -20.31 11.27
N GLN A 58 -21.63 -19.60 12.28
CA GLN A 58 -22.48 -19.12 13.38
C GLN A 58 -23.47 -18.03 12.93
N LEU A 59 -23.12 -17.23 11.92
CA LEU A 59 -24.01 -16.22 11.34
C LEU A 59 -25.11 -16.85 10.48
N SER A 60 -24.79 -17.85 9.65
CA SER A 60 -25.76 -18.49 8.75
C SER A 60 -26.91 -19.19 9.48
N ARG A 61 -26.68 -19.60 10.74
CA ARG A 61 -27.71 -20.17 11.62
C ARG A 61 -28.72 -19.15 12.14
N LYS A 62 -28.55 -17.85 11.86
CA LYS A 62 -29.46 -16.78 12.30
C LYS A 62 -30.41 -16.42 11.16
N LYS A 63 -31.72 -16.47 11.44
CA LYS A 63 -32.77 -16.15 10.45
C LYS A 63 -32.74 -14.70 9.99
N ASN A 64 -32.50 -13.77 10.91
CA ASN A 64 -32.53 -12.33 10.63
C ASN A 64 -31.20 -11.70 11.06
N LEU A 65 -30.36 -11.35 10.08
CA LEU A 65 -29.12 -10.63 10.31
C LEU A 65 -29.40 -9.13 10.32
N VAL A 66 -28.97 -8.46 11.39
CA VAL A 66 -28.98 -7.01 11.53
C VAL A 66 -27.63 -6.46 11.09
N VAL A 67 -27.64 -5.39 10.30
CA VAL A 67 -26.45 -4.72 9.78
C VAL A 67 -26.48 -3.24 10.13
N PRO A 68 -25.32 -2.56 10.15
CA PRO A 68 -25.26 -1.15 10.47
C PRO A 68 -25.96 -0.31 9.39
N LYS A 69 -26.50 0.85 9.77
CA LYS A 69 -27.00 1.81 8.76
C LYS A 69 -25.84 2.23 7.86
N GLY A 70 -26.10 2.26 6.56
CA GLY A 70 -25.07 2.55 5.55
C GLY A 70 -24.24 1.35 5.11
N PHE A 71 -24.56 0.13 5.58
CA PHE A 71 -23.89 -1.10 5.12
C PHE A 71 -24.01 -1.33 3.61
N GLY A 72 -25.02 -0.76 2.96
CA GLY A 72 -25.13 -0.76 1.50
C GLY A 72 -23.90 -0.20 0.77
N TRP A 73 -23.21 0.81 1.33
CA TRP A 73 -21.95 1.32 0.75
C TRP A 73 -20.83 0.28 0.81
N TRP A 74 -20.75 -0.48 1.90
CA TRP A 74 -19.81 -1.60 2.02
C TRP A 74 -20.15 -2.74 1.06
N LEU A 75 -21.44 -3.06 0.88
CA LEU A 75 -21.88 -4.06 -0.10
C LEU A 75 -21.54 -3.65 -1.54
N LEU A 76 -21.77 -2.38 -1.90
CA LEU A 76 -21.37 -1.84 -3.20
C LEU A 76 -19.84 -1.91 -3.40
N PHE A 77 -19.07 -1.58 -2.36
CA PHE A 77 -17.62 -1.76 -2.38
C PHE A 77 -17.23 -3.23 -2.61
N LEU A 78 -17.84 -4.20 -1.91
CA LEU A 78 -17.57 -5.62 -2.11
C LEU A 78 -17.95 -6.11 -3.53
N ILE A 79 -19.06 -5.63 -4.09
CA ILE A 79 -19.42 -5.89 -5.50
C ILE A 79 -18.33 -5.36 -6.43
N TRP A 80 -17.80 -4.17 -6.15
CA TRP A 80 -16.68 -3.58 -6.90
C TRP A 80 -15.39 -4.40 -6.78
N VAL A 81 -15.05 -4.87 -5.57
CA VAL A 81 -13.91 -5.77 -5.37
C VAL A 81 -14.08 -7.03 -6.22
N LEU A 82 -15.27 -7.65 -6.22
CA LEU A 82 -15.54 -8.83 -7.05
C LEU A 82 -15.43 -8.53 -8.55
N ALA A 83 -16.03 -7.43 -9.01
CA ALA A 83 -15.98 -7.04 -10.42
C ALA A 83 -14.57 -6.66 -10.89
N SER A 84 -13.72 -6.12 -10.01
CA SER A 84 -12.32 -5.81 -10.36
C SER A 84 -11.46 -7.05 -10.67
N SER A 85 -11.94 -8.27 -10.38
CA SER A 85 -11.26 -9.51 -10.81
C SER A 85 -11.15 -9.64 -12.33
N PHE A 86 -12.13 -9.12 -13.08
CA PHE A 86 -12.12 -9.12 -14.55
C PHE A 86 -11.03 -8.21 -15.14
N LEU A 87 -10.38 -7.37 -14.31
CA LEU A 87 -9.40 -6.36 -14.70
C LEU A 87 -7.96 -6.78 -14.32
N LEU A 88 -7.76 -8.00 -13.80
CA LEU A 88 -6.44 -8.46 -13.34
C LEU A 88 -5.40 -8.58 -14.47
N TRP A 89 -5.83 -8.71 -15.72
CA TRP A 89 -4.99 -8.76 -16.92
C TRP A 89 -5.01 -7.46 -17.73
N ALA A 90 -5.69 -6.42 -17.23
CA ALA A 90 -5.57 -5.08 -17.78
C ALA A 90 -4.18 -4.50 -17.46
N ASP A 91 -3.56 -3.89 -18.46
CA ASP A 91 -2.27 -3.21 -18.35
C ASP A 91 -2.49 -1.80 -17.83
N ALA A 92 -1.86 -1.50 -16.69
CA ALA A 92 -1.95 -0.19 -16.06
C ALA A 92 -0.90 0.77 -16.67
N PRO A 93 -1.27 2.00 -17.06
CA PRO A 93 -0.32 2.98 -17.57
C PRO A 93 0.85 3.24 -16.59
N GLY A 94 2.08 3.21 -17.09
CA GLY A 94 3.30 3.40 -16.29
C GLY A 94 3.64 2.24 -15.35
N ALA A 95 3.01 1.08 -15.54
CA ALA A 95 3.35 -0.15 -14.86
C ALA A 95 3.90 -1.19 -15.84
N VAL A 96 4.57 -2.20 -15.30
CA VAL A 96 5.05 -3.35 -16.08
C VAL A 96 3.84 -4.09 -16.68
N PRO A 97 3.77 -4.23 -18.03
CA PRO A 97 2.66 -4.88 -18.71
C PRO A 97 2.66 -6.41 -18.50
N GLY A 98 1.59 -7.08 -18.88
CA GLY A 98 1.42 -8.53 -18.73
C GLY A 98 0.80 -8.90 -17.40
N GLY A 99 1.05 -10.09 -16.85
CA GLY A 99 0.54 -10.53 -15.56
C GLY A 99 0.67 -12.04 -15.35
N GLY A 100 0.89 -12.47 -14.11
CA GLY A 100 1.01 -13.88 -13.74
C GLY A 100 0.01 -14.32 -12.68
N LEU A 101 0.07 -15.60 -12.30
CA LEU A 101 -0.74 -16.19 -11.22
C LEU A 101 -0.59 -15.44 -9.88
N SER A 102 0.53 -14.73 -9.68
CA SER A 102 0.77 -13.87 -8.53
C SER A 102 -0.32 -12.80 -8.33
N ARG A 103 -0.90 -12.26 -9.41
CA ARG A 103 -1.97 -11.26 -9.34
C ARG A 103 -3.25 -11.85 -8.74
N ILE A 104 -3.60 -13.07 -9.15
CA ILE A 104 -4.76 -13.80 -8.63
C ILE A 104 -4.55 -14.12 -7.15
N MET A 105 -3.34 -14.57 -6.79
CA MET A 105 -2.99 -14.88 -5.40
C MET A 105 -3.14 -13.65 -4.50
N VAL A 106 -2.54 -12.51 -4.87
CA VAL A 106 -2.64 -11.26 -4.10
C VAL A 106 -4.09 -10.76 -4.05
N TYR A 107 -4.82 -10.82 -5.18
CA TYR A 107 -6.24 -10.46 -5.22
C TYR A 107 -7.07 -11.33 -4.28
N GLY A 108 -6.93 -12.65 -4.35
CA GLY A 108 -7.65 -13.61 -3.51
C GLY A 108 -7.35 -13.42 -2.03
N TYR A 109 -6.07 -13.18 -1.68
CA TYR A 109 -5.67 -12.85 -0.32
C TYR A 109 -6.38 -11.57 0.18
N ARG A 110 -6.37 -10.50 -0.60
CA ARG A 110 -7.05 -9.24 -0.22
C ARG A 110 -8.56 -9.38 -0.12
N LEU A 111 -9.19 -10.07 -1.08
CA LEU A 111 -10.62 -10.39 -1.05
C LEU A 111 -10.97 -11.17 0.22
N SER A 112 -10.17 -12.17 0.58
CA SER A 112 -10.39 -12.97 1.79
C SER A 112 -10.34 -12.12 3.06
N TRP A 113 -9.48 -11.10 3.11
CA TRP A 113 -9.44 -10.13 4.21
C TRP A 113 -10.67 -9.24 4.27
N TYR A 114 -11.13 -8.69 3.14
CA TYR A 114 -12.38 -7.91 3.12
C TYR A 114 -13.59 -8.73 3.57
N LEU A 115 -13.68 -9.99 3.13
CA LEU A 115 -14.72 -10.91 3.59
C LEU A 115 -14.60 -11.21 5.10
N SER A 116 -13.39 -11.45 5.60
CA SER A 116 -13.15 -11.72 7.02
C SER A 116 -13.53 -10.53 7.92
N CYS A 117 -13.15 -9.33 7.51
CA CYS A 117 -13.55 -8.06 8.13
C CYS A 117 -15.08 -7.88 8.12
N THR A 118 -15.75 -8.26 7.04
CA THR A 118 -17.21 -8.24 6.94
C THR A 118 -17.85 -9.24 7.91
N VAL A 119 -17.35 -10.46 7.94
CA VAL A 119 -17.86 -11.53 8.81
C VAL A 119 -17.70 -11.14 10.27
N VAL A 120 -16.53 -10.65 10.70
CA VAL A 120 -16.34 -10.29 12.12
C VAL A 120 -17.23 -9.12 12.54
N LEU A 121 -17.42 -8.11 11.68
CA LEU A 121 -18.34 -7.00 11.91
C LEU A 121 -19.76 -7.53 12.19
N LEU A 122 -20.28 -8.32 11.25
CA LEU A 122 -21.64 -8.86 11.34
C LEU A 122 -21.78 -9.83 12.50
N TRP A 123 -20.76 -10.64 12.76
CA TRP A 123 -20.74 -11.60 13.86
C TRP A 123 -20.80 -10.91 15.22
N ILE A 124 -20.04 -9.82 15.43
CA ILE A 124 -20.11 -9.03 16.65
C ILE A 124 -21.51 -8.44 16.83
N ILE A 125 -22.04 -7.73 15.82
CA ILE A 125 -23.35 -7.05 15.89
C ILE A 125 -24.46 -8.03 16.26
N ASN A 126 -24.47 -9.21 15.64
CA ASN A 126 -25.57 -10.15 15.80
C ASN A 126 -25.41 -11.09 16.99
N SER A 127 -24.28 -11.07 17.70
CA SER A 127 -24.03 -12.00 18.81
C SER A 127 -24.56 -11.45 20.13
N LYS A 128 -25.27 -12.31 20.88
CA LYS A 128 -25.83 -11.95 22.19
C LYS A 128 -24.70 -11.76 23.21
N LYS A 129 -24.79 -10.74 24.06
CA LYS A 129 -23.82 -10.45 25.14
C LYS A 129 -23.59 -11.62 26.10
N ARG A 130 -24.59 -12.48 26.32
CA ARG A 130 -24.48 -13.72 27.11
C ARG A 130 -23.53 -14.76 26.50
N ASP A 131 -23.47 -14.81 25.17
CA ASP A 131 -22.62 -15.74 24.43
C ASP A 131 -21.21 -15.14 24.23
N VAL A 132 -21.16 -13.83 23.95
CA VAL A 132 -19.94 -13.08 23.64
C VAL A 132 -19.99 -11.72 24.35
N SER A 133 -19.41 -11.66 25.55
CA SER A 133 -19.35 -10.42 26.33
C SER A 133 -18.48 -9.35 25.66
N ASP A 134 -18.94 -8.09 25.66
CA ASP A 134 -18.17 -6.92 25.21
C ASP A 134 -16.84 -6.83 25.95
N THR A 135 -16.88 -6.97 27.28
CA THR A 135 -15.70 -6.92 28.16
C THR A 135 -14.66 -7.96 27.76
N ARG A 136 -15.08 -9.16 27.34
CA ARG A 136 -14.16 -10.19 26.85
C ARG A 136 -13.47 -9.76 25.55
N VAL A 137 -14.24 -9.26 24.58
CA VAL A 137 -13.69 -8.80 23.30
C VAL A 137 -12.71 -7.65 23.52
N VAL A 138 -13.09 -6.65 24.32
CA VAL A 138 -12.22 -5.52 24.69
C VAL A 138 -10.93 -6.00 25.35
N ARG A 139 -11.01 -6.94 26.30
CA ARG A 139 -9.83 -7.50 26.98
C ARG A 139 -8.95 -8.34 26.07
N LEU A 140 -9.51 -9.06 25.09
CA LEU A 140 -8.74 -9.83 24.10
C LEU A 140 -7.99 -8.91 23.13
N ILE A 141 -8.61 -7.82 22.68
CA ILE A 141 -7.91 -6.81 21.86
C ILE A 141 -6.89 -6.06 22.72
N GLY A 142 -7.21 -5.74 23.98
CA GLY A 142 -6.23 -5.20 24.91
C GLY A 142 -5.05 -6.13 25.15
N TRP A 143 -5.26 -7.44 25.18
CA TRP A 143 -4.17 -8.43 25.22
C TRP A 143 -3.27 -8.34 23.98
N MET A 144 -3.83 -8.11 22.79
CA MET A 144 -3.04 -7.89 21.59
C MET A 144 -2.11 -6.67 21.68
N PHE A 145 -2.47 -5.63 22.45
CA PHE A 145 -1.54 -4.53 22.76
C PHE A 145 -0.30 -5.04 23.49
N VAL A 146 -0.49 -5.87 24.53
CA VAL A 146 0.61 -6.48 25.30
C VAL A 146 1.50 -7.33 24.39
N VAL A 147 0.90 -8.17 23.55
CA VAL A 147 1.63 -9.00 22.57
C VAL A 147 2.45 -8.14 21.60
N THR A 148 1.87 -7.06 21.10
CA THR A 148 2.54 -6.15 20.16
C THR A 148 3.69 -5.40 20.82
N VAL A 149 3.54 -4.99 22.10
CA VAL A 149 4.62 -4.39 22.90
C VAL A 149 5.74 -5.40 23.13
N ALA A 150 5.40 -6.63 23.54
CA ALA A 150 6.38 -7.70 23.75
C ALA A 150 7.17 -8.03 22.47
N GLY A 151 6.49 -8.10 21.32
CA GLY A 151 7.14 -8.28 20.01
C GLY A 151 8.03 -7.09 19.63
N GLY A 152 7.61 -5.87 19.95
CA GLY A 152 8.42 -4.67 19.74
C GLY A 152 9.71 -4.67 20.58
N LEU A 153 9.61 -5.06 21.86
CA LEU A 153 10.77 -5.24 22.73
C LEU A 153 11.69 -6.36 22.24
N LEU A 154 11.12 -7.48 21.77
CA LEU A 154 11.89 -8.56 21.16
C LEU A 154 12.71 -8.05 19.95
N GLY A 155 12.10 -7.25 19.07
CA GLY A 155 12.78 -6.65 17.94
C GLY A 155 13.87 -5.64 18.32
N MET A 156 13.82 -5.05 19.51
CA MET A 156 14.90 -4.19 20.01
C MET A 156 16.03 -4.98 20.67
N ILE A 157 15.70 -6.01 21.45
CA ILE A 157 16.69 -6.79 22.21
C ILE A 157 17.39 -7.80 21.30
N LEU A 158 16.64 -8.46 20.41
CA LEU A 158 17.12 -9.48 19.47
C LEU A 158 16.69 -9.10 18.03
N PRO A 159 17.29 -8.04 17.44
CA PRO A 159 16.87 -7.52 16.13
C PRO A 159 17.05 -8.52 14.98
N LYS A 160 18.01 -9.45 15.09
CA LYS A 160 18.26 -10.51 14.10
C LYS A 160 17.47 -11.80 14.36
N PHE A 161 16.54 -11.79 15.32
CA PHE A 161 15.74 -12.98 15.60
C PHE A 161 14.75 -13.22 14.46
N GLU A 162 14.90 -14.37 13.82
CA GLU A 162 14.02 -14.89 12.79
C GLU A 162 13.88 -16.40 12.93
N VAL A 163 12.75 -16.94 12.51
CA VAL A 163 12.43 -18.37 12.62
C VAL A 163 11.83 -18.83 11.31
N THR A 164 12.38 -19.89 10.71
CA THR A 164 11.71 -20.61 9.63
C THR A 164 10.47 -21.30 10.20
N SER A 165 9.28 -20.85 9.80
CA SER A 165 8.05 -21.33 10.41
C SER A 165 7.62 -22.71 9.91
N LEU A 166 6.72 -23.36 10.65
CA LEU A 166 6.12 -24.62 10.20
C LEU A 166 5.42 -24.48 8.84
N VAL A 167 4.73 -23.35 8.61
CA VAL A 167 4.07 -23.08 7.31
C VAL A 167 5.11 -22.94 6.20
N GLU A 168 6.21 -22.22 6.45
CA GLU A 168 7.29 -22.04 5.48
C GLU A 168 7.94 -23.37 5.11
N MET A 169 8.15 -24.26 6.09
CA MET A 169 8.71 -25.60 5.86
C MET A 169 7.79 -26.50 5.02
N ILE A 170 6.46 -26.33 5.13
CA ILE A 170 5.47 -27.15 4.40
C ILE A 170 5.24 -26.61 2.98
N LEU A 171 5.40 -25.30 2.76
CA LEU A 171 5.11 -24.68 1.47
C LEU A 171 6.12 -25.12 0.38
N PRO A 172 5.65 -25.39 -0.85
CA PRO A 172 6.54 -25.62 -1.99
C PRO A 172 7.52 -24.46 -2.19
N ARG A 173 8.76 -24.77 -2.58
CA ARG A 173 9.79 -23.75 -2.82
C ARG A 173 9.37 -22.65 -3.80
N SER A 174 8.54 -22.98 -4.80
CA SER A 174 8.00 -22.00 -5.76
C SER A 174 7.08 -20.94 -5.13
N LEU A 175 6.44 -21.26 -4.00
CA LEU A 175 5.62 -20.31 -3.24
C LEU A 175 6.44 -19.62 -2.15
N SER A 176 7.29 -20.33 -1.42
CA SER A 176 8.11 -19.72 -0.36
C SER A 176 9.22 -18.81 -0.87
N SER A 177 9.67 -18.97 -2.13
CA SER A 177 10.60 -18.03 -2.78
C SER A 177 9.93 -16.74 -3.24
N ASN A 178 8.59 -16.66 -3.22
CA ASN A 178 7.89 -15.43 -3.56
C ASN A 178 8.00 -14.44 -2.38
N GLY A 179 8.58 -13.26 -2.62
CA GLY A 179 8.84 -12.28 -1.56
C GLY A 179 7.60 -11.85 -0.76
N PHE A 180 6.42 -11.79 -1.39
CA PHE A 180 5.18 -11.51 -0.67
C PHE A 180 4.79 -12.66 0.27
N VAL A 181 4.83 -13.91 -0.21
CA VAL A 181 4.51 -15.08 0.61
C VAL A 181 5.52 -15.23 1.75
N ASN A 182 6.82 -15.11 1.45
CA ASN A 182 7.87 -15.17 2.46
C ASN A 182 7.64 -14.14 3.57
N SER A 183 7.30 -12.89 3.22
CA SER A 183 7.05 -11.82 4.21
C SER A 183 5.92 -12.11 5.21
N ILE A 184 4.99 -13.01 4.89
CA ILE A 184 3.87 -13.37 5.76
C ILE A 184 4.04 -14.71 6.48
N VAL A 185 4.90 -15.60 5.98
CA VAL A 185 5.15 -16.93 6.57
C VAL A 185 6.50 -17.06 7.26
N HIS A 186 7.37 -16.06 7.18
CA HIS A 186 8.68 -16.03 7.84
C HIS A 186 8.67 -15.06 9.05
N PRO A 187 8.44 -15.55 10.28
CA PRO A 187 8.46 -14.74 11.49
C PRO A 187 9.83 -14.12 11.76
N ALA A 188 9.88 -12.80 11.80
CA ALA A 188 11.05 -12.02 12.21
C ALA A 188 10.69 -10.98 13.28
N ALA A 189 11.66 -10.64 14.13
CA ALA A 189 11.49 -9.68 15.21
C ALA A 189 11.60 -8.23 14.74
N ALA A 190 12.55 -7.96 13.84
CA ALA A 190 12.80 -6.65 13.25
C ALA A 190 13.14 -6.75 11.76
N ASN A 191 12.89 -5.67 11.02
CA ASN A 191 13.32 -5.53 9.63
C ASN A 191 14.50 -4.57 9.53
N LEU A 192 15.50 -4.94 8.74
CA LEU A 192 16.62 -4.08 8.38
C LEU A 192 16.16 -3.00 7.38
N THR A 193 16.58 -1.76 7.61
CA THR A 193 16.25 -0.60 6.78
C THR A 193 17.39 0.40 6.78
N THR A 194 17.58 1.14 5.67
CA THR A 194 18.75 2.02 5.46
C THR A 194 18.40 3.50 5.23
N PHE A 195 17.22 3.97 5.66
CA PHE A 195 16.74 5.32 5.31
C PHE A 195 17.54 6.48 5.92
N LEU A 196 18.37 6.24 6.94
CA LEU A 196 19.31 7.22 7.48
C LEU A 196 20.74 7.06 6.92
N GLY A 197 20.91 6.29 5.84
CA GLY A 197 22.23 6.02 5.24
C GLY A 197 23.08 5.01 6.03
N ARG A 198 22.48 4.38 7.05
CA ARG A 198 23.07 3.31 7.87
C ARG A 198 22.03 2.23 8.16
N ASP A 199 22.51 1.04 8.50
CA ASP A 199 21.68 -0.11 8.84
C ASP A 199 20.93 0.10 10.17
N GLU A 200 19.60 0.13 10.11
CA GLU A 200 18.73 0.28 11.27
C GLU A 200 17.65 -0.80 11.28
N TYR A 201 17.50 -1.46 12.44
CA TYR A 201 16.49 -2.48 12.66
C TYR A 201 15.22 -1.85 13.20
N ARG A 202 14.07 -2.12 12.58
CA ARG A 202 12.77 -1.63 13.04
C ARG A 202 11.92 -2.77 13.56
N PRO A 203 11.32 -2.66 14.75
CA PRO A 203 10.47 -3.71 15.30
C PRO A 203 9.28 -3.99 14.37
N ILE A 204 9.05 -5.27 14.10
CA ILE A 204 7.92 -5.73 13.28
C ILE A 204 7.06 -6.78 13.98
N ALA A 205 7.62 -7.58 14.90
CA ALA A 205 6.89 -8.68 15.51
C ALA A 205 5.66 -8.22 16.31
N PRO A 206 4.53 -8.93 16.23
CA PRO A 206 4.30 -10.20 15.51
C PRO A 206 3.76 -10.03 14.07
N PHE A 207 4.08 -8.94 13.38
CA PHE A 207 3.59 -8.58 12.05
C PHE A 207 4.72 -8.54 11.02
N ALA A 208 4.36 -8.52 9.74
CA ALA A 208 5.31 -8.56 8.62
C ALA A 208 6.08 -7.23 8.39
N PHE A 209 5.50 -6.10 8.82
CA PHE A 209 6.04 -4.77 8.51
C PHE A 209 5.92 -3.83 9.70
N ALA A 210 6.91 -2.94 9.87
CA ALA A 210 6.93 -1.94 10.95
C ALA A 210 5.72 -0.98 10.90
N ASN A 211 5.20 -0.71 9.69
CA ASN A 211 3.99 0.08 9.51
C ASN A 211 2.74 -0.67 10.01
N SER A 212 2.64 -1.97 9.72
CA SER A 212 1.58 -2.83 10.23
C SER A 212 1.68 -2.99 11.76
N TRP A 213 2.88 -3.09 12.31
CA TRP A 213 3.13 -3.10 13.76
C TRP A 213 2.60 -1.82 14.41
N GLY A 214 2.99 -0.65 13.90
CA GLY A 214 2.54 0.64 14.46
C GLY A 214 1.03 0.86 14.30
N SER A 215 0.45 0.46 13.17
CA SER A 215 -1.00 0.51 12.96
C SER A 215 -1.74 -0.33 14.00
N ASN A 216 -1.37 -1.60 14.18
CA ASN A 216 -1.99 -2.48 15.17
C ASN A 216 -1.80 -1.99 16.60
N LEU A 217 -0.57 -1.58 16.98
CA LEU A 217 -0.28 -1.05 18.32
C LEU A 217 -1.20 0.12 18.67
N SER A 218 -1.32 1.10 17.76
CA SER A 218 -2.21 2.24 17.96
C SER A 218 -3.69 1.84 18.05
N MET A 219 -4.15 0.90 17.22
CA MET A 219 -5.54 0.42 17.23
C MET A 219 -5.88 -0.41 18.48
N TYR A 220 -4.91 -1.09 19.08
CA TYR A 220 -5.12 -1.88 20.29
C TYR A 220 -5.10 -1.04 21.57
N LEU A 221 -4.36 0.07 21.58
CA LEU A 221 -4.19 0.92 22.77
C LEU A 221 -5.53 1.40 23.37
N PRO A 222 -6.51 1.94 22.62
CA PRO A 222 -7.80 2.33 23.18
C PRO A 222 -8.55 1.18 23.87
N PHE A 223 -8.47 -0.04 23.33
CA PHE A 223 -9.05 -1.23 23.95
C PHE A 223 -8.28 -1.69 25.18
N PHE A 224 -6.95 -1.58 25.15
CA PHE A 224 -6.11 -1.85 26.32
C PHE A 224 -6.47 -0.93 27.48
N VAL A 225 -6.53 0.39 27.22
CA VAL A 225 -6.93 1.38 28.22
C VAL A 225 -8.33 1.08 28.78
N LEU A 226 -9.30 0.80 27.91
CA LEU A 226 -10.67 0.47 28.34
C LEU A 226 -10.75 -0.87 29.09
N GLY A 227 -9.98 -1.88 28.72
CA GLY A 227 -10.09 -3.24 29.26
C GLY A 227 -9.24 -3.52 30.50
N TRP A 228 -8.20 -2.72 30.73
CA TRP A 228 -7.19 -2.97 31.78
C TRP A 228 -7.22 -1.97 32.94
N PHE A 229 -7.87 -0.82 32.78
CA PHE A 229 -7.92 0.23 33.82
C PHE A 229 -9.31 0.45 34.42
N THR A 230 -10.27 -0.43 34.13
CA THR A 230 -11.59 -0.38 34.78
C THR A 230 -11.55 -0.99 36.19
N ALA A 231 -12.53 -0.65 37.03
CA ALA A 231 -12.59 -1.13 38.41
C ALA A 231 -12.63 -2.67 38.50
N ASP A 232 -13.20 -3.34 37.51
CA ASP A 232 -13.30 -4.80 37.38
C ASP A 232 -12.07 -5.48 36.74
N ALA A 233 -10.99 -4.72 36.48
CA ALA A 233 -9.80 -5.24 35.80
C ALA A 233 -8.88 -6.09 36.70
N GLY A 234 -9.09 -6.10 38.02
CA GLY A 234 -8.31 -6.91 38.96
C GLY A 234 -6.82 -6.54 38.95
N TRP A 235 -5.93 -7.54 38.88
CA TRP A 235 -4.47 -7.35 38.86
C TRP A 235 -3.97 -6.51 37.66
N ARG A 236 -4.71 -6.52 36.55
CA ARG A 236 -4.33 -5.87 35.29
C ARG A 236 -4.18 -4.36 35.43
N ARG A 237 -4.92 -3.74 36.36
CA ARG A 237 -4.84 -2.30 36.61
C ARG A 237 -3.48 -1.87 37.19
N PHE A 238 -2.78 -2.80 37.84
CA PHE A 238 -1.45 -2.57 38.43
C PHE A 238 -0.33 -2.86 37.43
N VAL A 239 -0.52 -3.86 36.56
CA VAL A 239 0.45 -4.19 35.50
C VAL A 239 0.31 -3.25 34.29
N GLY A 240 -0.87 -2.70 34.05
CA GLY A 240 -1.16 -1.81 32.93
C GLY A 240 -0.18 -0.64 32.77
N PRO A 241 0.13 0.12 33.83
CA PRO A 241 1.15 1.18 33.78
C PRO A 241 2.53 0.69 33.35
N VAL A 242 2.97 -0.48 33.82
CA VAL A 242 4.26 -1.07 33.45
C VAL A 242 4.29 -1.37 31.95
N VAL A 243 3.23 -1.94 31.39
CA VAL A 243 3.14 -2.20 29.94
C VAL A 243 3.18 -0.90 29.14
N LEU A 244 2.54 0.18 29.59
CA LEU A 244 2.59 1.48 28.92
C LEU A 244 4.01 2.05 28.92
N VAL A 245 4.73 1.97 30.03
CA VAL A 245 6.14 2.40 30.11
C VAL A 245 7.01 1.57 29.17
N LEU A 246 6.85 0.24 29.20
CA LEU A 246 7.56 -0.68 28.31
C LEU A 246 7.23 -0.51 26.83
N ALA A 247 6.08 0.08 26.49
CA ALA A 247 5.73 0.38 25.11
C ALA A 247 6.50 1.58 24.55
N VAL A 248 6.99 2.49 25.39
CA VAL A 248 7.63 3.74 24.95
C VAL A 248 8.90 3.48 24.11
N PRO A 249 9.87 2.67 24.56
CA PRO A 249 11.09 2.42 23.76
C PRO A 249 10.81 1.91 22.34
N PRO A 250 10.00 0.85 22.10
CA PRO A 250 9.74 0.39 20.74
C PRO A 250 8.89 1.37 19.93
N ILE A 251 8.00 2.16 20.54
CA ILE A 251 7.27 3.23 19.83
C ILE A 251 8.24 4.24 19.24
N VAL A 252 9.21 4.69 20.04
CA VAL A 252 10.18 5.70 19.61
C VAL A 252 11.15 5.10 18.57
N TYR A 253 11.73 3.94 18.87
CA TYR A 253 12.70 3.27 17.99
C TYR A 253 12.08 2.78 16.68
N SER A 254 10.76 2.59 16.61
CA SER A 254 10.09 2.27 15.35
C SER A 254 10.16 3.39 14.31
N MET A 255 10.49 4.63 14.72
CA MET A 255 10.55 5.84 13.91
C MET A 255 9.30 6.05 13.04
N ASN A 256 8.17 5.58 13.55
CA ASN A 256 6.95 5.47 12.77
C ASN A 256 6.05 6.70 12.99
N ARG A 257 6.19 7.70 12.11
CA ARG A 257 5.48 8.98 12.20
C ARG A 257 3.95 8.83 12.22
N GLY A 258 3.40 7.87 11.46
CA GLY A 258 1.96 7.64 11.43
C GLY A 258 1.43 7.11 12.77
N LEU A 259 2.25 6.37 13.52
CA LEU A 259 1.93 5.86 14.84
C LEU A 259 1.93 7.03 15.83
N TRP A 260 2.97 7.86 15.81
CA TRP A 260 3.05 9.04 16.67
C TRP A 260 1.88 10.00 16.44
N ALA A 261 1.53 10.28 15.19
CA ALA A 261 0.37 11.09 14.84
C ALA A 261 -0.94 10.49 15.39
N SER A 262 -1.09 9.16 15.29
CA SER A 262 -2.28 8.46 15.83
C SER A 262 -2.33 8.53 17.36
N LEU A 263 -1.21 8.31 18.05
CA LEU A 263 -1.14 8.42 19.52
C LEU A 263 -1.46 9.85 19.99
N GLY A 264 -0.89 10.86 19.34
CA GLY A 264 -1.18 12.28 19.62
C GLY A 264 -2.66 12.61 19.41
N LEU A 265 -3.24 12.19 18.29
CA LEU A 265 -4.67 12.36 18.02
C LEU A 265 -5.53 11.65 19.09
N GLY A 266 -5.15 10.46 19.52
CA GLY A 266 -5.86 9.69 20.54
C GLY A 266 -5.85 10.39 21.89
N LEU A 267 -4.71 10.99 22.24
CA LEU A 267 -4.56 11.80 23.44
C LEU A 267 -5.49 13.02 23.42
N VAL A 268 -5.54 13.75 22.29
CA VAL A 268 -6.43 14.90 22.10
C VAL A 268 -7.89 14.49 22.23
N ILE A 269 -8.29 13.38 21.58
CA ILE A 269 -9.66 12.85 21.67
C ILE A 269 -10.01 12.49 23.12
N LEU A 270 -9.10 11.81 23.83
CA LEU A 270 -9.29 11.42 25.22
C LEU A 270 -9.43 12.64 26.16
N ILE A 271 -8.52 13.62 26.04
CA ILE A 271 -8.57 14.85 26.83
C ILE A 271 -9.87 15.61 26.56
N GLY A 272 -10.22 15.82 25.29
CA GLY A 272 -11.47 16.49 24.90
C GLY A 272 -12.70 15.79 25.49
N TYR A 273 -12.73 14.45 25.42
CA TYR A 273 -13.80 13.67 26.05
C TYR A 273 -13.87 13.86 27.57
N LEU A 274 -12.73 13.82 28.27
CA LEU A 274 -12.67 14.00 29.73
C LEU A 274 -13.04 15.43 30.15
N LEU A 275 -12.68 16.45 29.38
CA LEU A 275 -13.04 17.84 29.68
C LEU A 275 -14.55 18.09 29.55
N ILE A 276 -15.16 17.56 28.48
CA ILE A 276 -16.58 17.75 28.18
C ILE A 276 -17.48 16.87 29.06
N ARG A 277 -17.10 15.60 29.27
CA ARG A 277 -17.97 14.58 29.91
C ARG A 277 -17.40 13.94 31.17
N GLY A 278 -16.16 14.21 31.54
CA GLY A 278 -15.56 13.65 32.75
C GLY A 278 -16.22 14.20 34.01
N HIS A 279 -16.26 13.37 35.06
CA HIS A 279 -16.78 13.79 36.37
C HIS A 279 -16.00 15.01 36.89
N ARG A 280 -16.72 16.09 37.23
CA ARG A 280 -16.13 17.38 37.65
C ARG A 280 -15.05 17.24 38.72
N LYS A 281 -15.24 16.34 39.69
CA LYS A 281 -14.30 16.11 40.81
C LYS A 281 -12.94 15.52 40.39
N HIS A 282 -12.88 14.73 39.32
CA HIS A 282 -11.66 13.99 38.94
C HIS A 282 -11.12 14.38 37.57
N ARG A 283 -11.90 15.05 36.71
CA ARG A 283 -11.49 15.39 35.35
C ARG A 283 -10.22 16.24 35.31
N LEU A 284 -10.13 17.27 36.15
CA LEU A 284 -8.98 18.18 36.12
C LEU A 284 -7.72 17.46 36.60
N ARG A 285 -7.82 16.64 37.65
CA ARG A 285 -6.69 15.84 38.16
C ARG A 285 -6.17 14.85 37.11
N ILE A 286 -7.06 14.16 36.40
CA ILE A 286 -6.67 13.21 35.35
C ILE A 286 -6.03 13.94 34.16
N VAL A 287 -6.61 15.07 33.73
CA VAL A 287 -6.05 15.87 32.64
C VAL A 287 -4.68 16.42 33.02
N VAL A 288 -4.54 17.01 34.21
CA VAL A 288 -3.25 17.51 34.71
C VAL A 288 -2.24 16.38 34.81
N ALA A 289 -2.59 15.23 35.39
CA ALA A 289 -1.67 14.09 35.49
C ALA A 289 -1.20 13.59 34.11
N LEU A 290 -2.10 13.55 33.13
CA LEU A 290 -1.80 13.13 31.77
C LEU A 290 -0.94 14.17 31.04
N VAL A 291 -1.24 15.46 31.19
CA VAL A 291 -0.40 16.55 30.66
C VAL A 291 0.99 16.50 31.29
N CYS A 292 1.09 16.39 32.62
CA CYS A 292 2.37 16.24 33.32
C CYS A 292 3.14 15.00 32.84
N ALA A 293 2.48 13.84 32.68
CA ALA A 293 3.13 12.63 32.19
C ALA A 293 3.67 12.81 30.77
N VAL A 294 2.91 13.48 29.89
CA VAL A 294 3.35 13.80 28.53
C VAL A 294 4.49 14.80 28.54
N THR A 295 4.42 15.85 29.35
CA THR A 295 5.50 16.84 29.48
C THR A 295 6.77 16.19 30.00
N ILE A 296 6.70 15.39 31.06
CA ILE A 296 7.84 14.64 31.61
C ILE A 296 8.40 13.69 30.55
N GLY A 297 7.52 12.96 29.84
CA GLY A 297 7.92 12.08 28.75
C GLY A 297 8.62 12.81 27.60
N SER A 298 8.12 13.98 27.20
CA SER A 298 8.72 14.82 26.15
C SER A 298 10.07 15.39 26.57
N VAL A 299 10.23 15.81 27.83
CA VAL A 299 11.51 16.27 28.37
C VAL A 299 12.51 15.11 28.43
N ALA A 300 12.11 13.96 28.96
CA ALA A 300 12.96 12.76 28.99
C ALA A 300 13.37 12.31 27.58
N PHE A 301 12.46 12.39 26.61
CA PHE A 301 12.75 12.12 25.21
C PHE A 301 13.76 13.12 24.63
N ALA A 302 13.55 14.43 24.84
CA ALA A 302 14.43 15.49 24.35
C ALA A 302 15.86 15.38 24.92
N MET A 303 16.00 14.88 26.15
CA MET A 303 17.29 14.64 26.79
C MET A 303 17.94 13.30 26.40
N SER A 304 17.23 12.43 25.67
CA SER A 304 17.72 11.10 25.28
C SER A 304 18.39 11.11 23.90
N PRO A 305 19.29 10.15 23.59
CA PRO A 305 19.84 9.97 22.24
C PRO A 305 18.77 9.75 21.15
N LEU A 306 17.56 9.33 21.56
CA LEU A 306 16.44 9.12 20.65
C LEU A 306 15.94 10.42 20.01
N ALA A 307 16.12 11.57 20.68
CA ALA A 307 15.78 12.86 20.09
C ALA A 307 16.61 13.14 18.83
N GLY A 308 17.92 12.86 18.88
CA GLY A 308 18.82 13.01 17.73
C GLY A 308 18.40 12.14 16.54
N THR A 309 18.03 10.88 16.78
CA THR A 309 17.51 10.00 15.70
C THR A 309 16.19 10.49 15.12
N ALA A 310 15.33 11.10 15.94
CA ALA A 310 14.06 11.65 15.48
C ALA A 310 14.24 12.95 14.67
N THR A 311 15.17 13.82 15.05
CA THR A 311 15.52 15.03 14.28
C THR A 311 16.16 14.66 12.95
N GLU A 312 17.14 13.74 12.93
CA GLU A 312 17.71 13.18 11.69
C GLU A 312 16.61 12.64 10.78
N ARG A 313 15.59 11.99 11.36
CA ARG A 313 14.47 11.52 10.57
C ARG A 313 13.65 12.64 9.98
N LEU A 314 13.41 13.72 10.71
CA LEU A 314 12.66 14.88 10.19
C LEU A 314 13.43 15.59 9.08
N ASP A 315 14.76 15.67 9.19
CA ASP A 315 15.65 16.38 8.27
C ASP A 315 15.96 15.56 6.98
N THR A 316 15.89 14.22 7.04
CA THR A 316 16.05 13.33 5.86
C THR A 316 14.79 13.26 4.98
N ALA A 317 14.43 14.39 4.36
CA ALA A 317 13.22 14.57 3.57
C ALA A 317 13.23 13.89 2.17
N HIS A 318 14.38 13.45 1.65
CA HIS A 318 14.55 12.88 0.30
C HIS A 318 13.69 11.63 -0.02
N SER A 319 13.06 11.01 0.99
CA SER A 319 12.10 9.89 0.81
C SER A 319 10.67 10.35 0.50
N ASN A 320 10.31 11.61 0.77
CA ASN A 320 8.94 12.10 0.60
C ASN A 320 8.60 12.34 -0.88
N ASP A 321 9.56 12.81 -1.67
CA ASP A 321 9.34 13.11 -3.09
C ASP A 321 9.07 11.84 -3.89
N ARG A 322 9.88 10.78 -3.69
CA ARG A 322 9.64 9.46 -4.28
C ARG A 322 8.27 8.89 -3.89
N ARG A 323 7.85 9.11 -2.64
CA ARG A 323 6.51 8.69 -2.19
C ARG A 323 5.44 9.50 -2.90
N ALA A 324 5.55 10.83 -2.93
CA ALA A 324 4.59 11.70 -3.60
C ALA A 324 4.45 11.35 -5.10
N GLN A 325 5.56 11.08 -5.78
CA GLN A 325 5.58 10.62 -7.17
C GLN A 325 4.88 9.26 -7.34
N LEU A 326 5.11 8.30 -6.45
CA LEU A 326 4.40 7.01 -6.47
C LEU A 326 2.88 7.19 -6.30
N LEU A 327 2.47 8.05 -5.39
CA LEU A 327 1.06 8.32 -5.12
C LEU A 327 0.40 9.03 -6.30
N ALA A 328 1.07 10.03 -6.88
CA ALA A 328 0.62 10.72 -8.08
C ALA A 328 0.47 9.74 -9.26
N GLN A 329 1.50 8.91 -9.50
CA GLN A 329 1.48 7.91 -10.57
C GLN A 329 0.36 6.87 -10.35
N THR A 330 0.10 6.48 -9.10
CA THR A 330 -1.00 5.57 -8.76
C THR A 330 -2.36 6.15 -9.18
N VAL A 331 -2.60 7.43 -8.89
CA VAL A 331 -3.86 8.11 -9.26
C VAL A 331 -3.95 8.33 -10.76
N LEU A 332 -2.88 8.82 -11.40
CA LEU A 332 -2.82 9.06 -12.84
C LEU A 332 -3.04 7.79 -13.66
N SER A 333 -2.34 6.70 -13.29
CA SER A 333 -2.49 5.39 -13.92
C SER A 333 -3.92 4.86 -13.82
N THR A 334 -4.55 5.03 -12.65
CA THR A 334 -5.96 4.68 -12.45
C THR A 334 -6.88 5.53 -13.32
N ALA A 335 -6.69 6.84 -13.31
CA ALA A 335 -7.54 7.79 -14.04
C ALA A 335 -7.50 7.56 -15.56
N GLN A 336 -6.31 7.26 -16.10
CA GLN A 336 -6.10 7.03 -17.52
C GLN A 336 -6.52 5.63 -17.97
N GLY A 337 -6.29 4.60 -17.14
CA GLY A 337 -6.50 3.21 -17.54
C GLY A 337 -7.84 2.61 -17.11
N SER A 338 -8.23 2.73 -15.84
CA SER A 338 -9.46 2.12 -15.29
C SER A 338 -10.07 2.97 -14.16
N PRO A 339 -10.61 4.16 -14.46
CA PRO A 339 -11.05 5.11 -13.44
C PRO A 339 -12.24 4.62 -12.62
N ILE A 340 -13.12 3.81 -13.21
CA ILE A 340 -14.38 3.39 -12.58
C ILE A 340 -14.16 2.14 -11.71
N VAL A 341 -13.45 1.13 -12.21
CA VAL A 341 -13.37 -0.21 -11.61
C VAL A 341 -12.00 -0.50 -10.99
N GLY A 342 -10.94 0.18 -11.44
CA GLY A 342 -9.56 -0.11 -11.05
C GLY A 342 -9.00 -1.37 -11.69
N PHE A 343 -7.82 -1.80 -11.24
CA PHE A 343 -7.05 -2.92 -11.82
C PHE A 343 -7.11 -4.24 -11.01
N GLY A 344 -7.94 -4.28 -9.96
CA GLY A 344 -8.15 -5.43 -9.07
C GLY A 344 -7.00 -5.74 -8.11
N SER A 345 -5.75 -5.47 -8.50
CA SER A 345 -4.56 -5.69 -7.67
C SER A 345 -3.49 -4.63 -7.96
N THR A 346 -2.38 -4.65 -7.24
CA THR A 346 -1.24 -3.75 -7.42
C THR A 346 -0.45 -4.08 -8.70
N ARG A 347 0.38 -3.15 -9.18
CA ARG A 347 1.24 -3.36 -10.35
C ARG A 347 2.64 -2.81 -10.10
N ASP A 348 3.66 -3.54 -10.51
CA ASP A 348 5.04 -3.08 -10.40
C ASP A 348 5.26 -1.86 -11.31
N VAL A 349 5.95 -0.85 -10.80
CA VAL A 349 6.27 0.36 -11.57
C VAL A 349 7.29 0.02 -12.64
N GLN A 350 7.14 0.60 -13.84
CA GLN A 350 8.13 0.46 -14.89
C GLN A 350 9.30 1.43 -14.61
N GLY A 351 10.52 0.89 -14.45
CA GLY A 351 11.70 1.67 -14.07
C GLY A 351 11.66 2.17 -12.61
N SER A 352 12.38 3.26 -12.34
CA SER A 352 12.37 3.97 -11.06
C SER A 352 12.04 5.45 -11.23
N PHE A 353 11.79 6.17 -10.13
CA PHE A 353 11.56 7.63 -10.19
C PHE A 353 12.81 8.46 -10.48
N ALA A 354 14.00 7.88 -10.29
CA ALA A 354 15.27 8.55 -10.57
C ALA A 354 15.82 8.18 -11.95
N SER A 355 15.45 7.01 -12.46
CA SER A 355 15.95 6.47 -13.72
C SER A 355 14.98 5.47 -14.34
N ILE A 356 14.77 5.54 -15.65
CA ILE A 356 13.98 4.56 -16.42
C ILE A 356 14.58 3.15 -16.39
N ALA A 357 15.89 3.04 -16.14
CA ALA A 357 16.62 1.78 -15.98
C ALA A 357 16.83 1.43 -14.50
N GLY A 358 16.38 2.27 -13.57
CA GLY A 358 16.58 2.04 -12.15
C GLY A 358 15.73 0.88 -11.64
N GLY A 359 16.35 0.03 -10.81
CA GLY A 359 15.73 -1.10 -10.14
C GLY A 359 16.38 -1.37 -8.79
N GLY A 360 15.81 -2.32 -8.03
CA GLY A 360 16.48 -2.83 -6.83
C GLY A 360 17.69 -3.68 -7.25
N THR A 361 18.79 -3.54 -6.52
CA THR A 361 19.98 -4.42 -6.64
C THR A 361 20.17 -5.19 -5.33
N PRO A 362 20.97 -6.28 -5.31
CA PRO A 362 21.33 -6.95 -4.05
C PRO A 362 21.93 -5.98 -3.02
N ASP A 363 22.74 -5.02 -3.48
CA ASP A 363 23.40 -4.02 -2.64
C ASP A 363 22.49 -2.85 -2.24
N CYS A 364 21.46 -2.57 -3.04
CA CYS A 364 20.43 -1.57 -2.73
C CYS A 364 19.02 -2.06 -3.12
N PRO A 365 18.40 -2.93 -2.31
CA PRO A 365 17.01 -3.34 -2.55
C PRO A 365 16.04 -2.15 -2.48
N ALA A 366 16.37 -1.14 -1.68
CA ALA A 366 15.60 0.10 -1.52
C ALA A 366 15.68 1.05 -2.73
N CYS A 367 16.52 0.75 -3.73
CA CYS A 367 16.57 1.49 -4.99
C CYS A 367 15.42 1.11 -5.94
N GLY A 368 14.74 -0.03 -5.69
CA GLY A 368 13.51 -0.41 -6.37
C GLY A 368 12.32 0.46 -5.95
N VAL A 369 11.38 0.68 -6.87
CA VAL A 369 10.14 1.41 -6.58
C VAL A 369 9.06 0.43 -6.11
N PRO A 370 8.38 0.71 -4.97
CA PRO A 370 7.25 -0.09 -4.54
C PRO A 370 6.13 -0.13 -5.58
N PRO A 371 5.33 -1.21 -5.66
CA PRO A 371 4.24 -1.31 -6.63
C PRO A 371 3.20 -0.17 -6.51
N LEU A 372 2.59 0.21 -7.63
CA LEU A 372 1.42 1.10 -7.67
C LEU A 372 0.28 0.53 -6.83
N GLY A 373 -0.39 1.40 -6.07
CA GLY A 373 -1.42 1.00 -5.11
C GLY A 373 -0.88 0.45 -3.79
N THR A 374 0.36 0.77 -3.43
CA THR A 374 0.94 0.50 -2.09
C THR A 374 1.10 1.79 -1.29
N GLN A 375 1.80 1.76 -0.15
CA GLN A 375 2.10 2.93 0.69
C GLN A 375 0.88 3.68 1.25
N GLY A 376 -0.27 3.01 1.34
CA GLY A 376 -1.48 3.53 1.97
C GLY A 376 -2.71 2.78 1.47
N HIS A 377 -3.67 2.56 2.36
CA HIS A 377 -4.88 1.83 2.05
C HIS A 377 -5.80 2.59 1.09
N LEU A 378 -5.83 3.92 1.15
CA LEU A 378 -6.59 4.72 0.19
C LEU A 378 -6.03 4.55 -1.23
N TRP A 379 -4.71 4.58 -1.38
CA TRP A 379 -4.03 4.40 -2.67
C TRP A 379 -4.24 3.01 -3.23
N LEU A 380 -4.20 1.99 -2.35
CA LEU A 380 -4.58 0.63 -2.70
C LEU A 380 -6.00 0.58 -3.27
N VAL A 381 -6.97 1.17 -2.58
CA VAL A 381 -8.37 1.12 -2.99
C VAL A 381 -8.62 1.91 -4.28
N ILE A 382 -8.00 3.09 -4.43
CA ILE A 382 -8.06 3.87 -5.69
C ILE A 382 -7.52 3.02 -6.84
N PHE A 383 -6.35 2.42 -6.68
CA PHE A 383 -5.72 1.67 -7.77
C PHE A 383 -6.46 0.38 -8.11
N SER A 384 -6.86 -0.38 -7.09
CA SER A 384 -7.42 -1.72 -7.28
C SER A 384 -8.95 -1.73 -7.47
N GLN A 385 -9.69 -0.76 -6.92
CA GLN A 385 -11.15 -0.64 -7.07
C GLN A 385 -11.60 0.63 -7.80
N GLY A 386 -10.68 1.45 -8.30
CA GLY A 386 -11.00 2.67 -9.03
C GLY A 386 -11.50 3.78 -8.10
N LEU A 387 -11.77 4.96 -8.69
CA LEU A 387 -12.27 6.12 -7.96
C LEU A 387 -13.65 5.87 -7.37
N LEU A 388 -14.53 5.18 -8.11
CA LEU A 388 -15.89 4.92 -7.65
C LEU A 388 -15.94 3.88 -6.52
N GLY A 389 -15.12 2.83 -6.61
CA GLY A 389 -14.95 1.88 -5.51
C GLY A 389 -14.38 2.55 -4.24
N ALA A 390 -13.42 3.47 -4.40
CA ALA A 390 -12.90 4.26 -3.30
C ALA A 390 -13.97 5.13 -2.63
N VAL A 391 -14.88 5.73 -3.41
CA VAL A 391 -16.02 6.47 -2.87
C VAL A 391 -16.92 5.57 -2.02
N PHE A 392 -17.29 4.37 -2.50
CA PHE A 392 -18.11 3.44 -1.72
C PHE A 392 -17.44 2.99 -0.42
N PHE A 393 -16.14 2.71 -0.49
CA PHE A 393 -15.33 2.37 0.68
C PHE A 393 -15.36 3.50 1.73
N LEU A 394 -15.06 4.74 1.31
CA LEU A 394 -15.01 5.90 2.20
C LEU A 394 -16.39 6.24 2.79
N LEU A 395 -17.45 6.20 1.96
CA LEU A 395 -18.82 6.49 2.40
C LEU A 395 -19.28 5.55 3.51
N PHE A 396 -18.86 4.28 3.51
CA PHE A 396 -19.17 3.37 4.61
C PHE A 396 -18.63 3.90 5.95
N PHE A 397 -17.33 4.21 6.03
CA PHE A 397 -16.69 4.66 7.27
C PHE A 397 -17.14 6.06 7.70
N VAL A 398 -17.26 7.00 6.76
CA VAL A 398 -17.80 8.34 7.03
C VAL A 398 -19.21 8.24 7.59
N ARG A 399 -20.04 7.35 7.04
CA ARG A 399 -21.40 7.12 7.54
C ARG A 399 -21.42 6.52 8.95
N GLN A 400 -20.45 5.68 9.31
CA GLN A 400 -20.29 5.16 10.68
C GLN A 400 -19.84 6.26 11.64
N ALA A 401 -18.84 7.07 11.25
CA ALA A 401 -18.37 8.19 12.05
C ALA A 401 -19.49 9.22 12.31
N PHE A 402 -20.28 9.54 11.28
CA PHE A 402 -21.42 10.44 11.42
C PHE A 402 -22.52 9.89 12.34
N GLN A 403 -22.80 8.58 12.28
CA GLN A 403 -23.81 7.94 13.14
C GLN A 403 -23.48 8.10 14.64
N PHE A 404 -22.19 8.10 14.98
CA PHE A 404 -21.69 8.09 16.34
C PHE A 404 -20.89 9.33 16.72
N CYS A 405 -21.00 10.40 15.93
CA CYS A 405 -20.33 11.68 16.19
C CYS A 405 -20.65 12.21 17.60
N ARG A 406 -21.87 11.96 18.08
CA ARG A 406 -22.28 12.16 19.47
C ARG A 406 -21.98 10.91 20.30
N VAL A 407 -20.72 10.76 20.69
CA VAL A 407 -20.25 9.67 21.56
C VAL A 407 -21.04 9.65 22.86
N ARG A 408 -21.70 8.53 23.21
CA ARG A 408 -22.51 8.37 24.44
C ARG A 408 -21.92 7.41 25.46
N SER A 409 -20.97 6.57 25.06
CA SER A 409 -20.40 5.53 25.90
C SER A 409 -18.88 5.44 25.73
N ARG A 410 -18.24 4.67 26.63
CA ARG A 410 -16.81 4.35 26.54
C ARG A 410 -16.47 3.48 25.32
N ILE A 411 -17.37 2.58 24.91
CA ILE A 411 -17.19 1.74 23.71
C ILE A 411 -17.28 2.62 22.45
N GLN A 412 -18.22 3.56 22.41
CA GLN A 412 -18.33 4.52 21.31
C GLN A 412 -17.11 5.45 21.24
N LEU A 413 -16.54 5.84 22.37
CA LEU A 413 -15.28 6.61 22.38
C LEU A 413 -14.14 5.82 21.74
N VAL A 414 -13.96 4.55 22.14
CA VAL A 414 -12.95 3.67 21.55
C VAL A 414 -13.17 3.54 20.05
N GLY A 415 -14.38 3.17 19.60
CA GLY A 415 -14.65 2.99 18.18
C GLY A 415 -14.49 4.27 17.34
N MET A 416 -14.90 5.44 17.86
CA MET A 416 -14.64 6.72 17.19
C MET A 416 -13.15 7.07 17.14
N THR A 417 -12.39 6.71 18.18
CA THR A 417 -10.92 6.86 18.17
C THR A 417 -10.29 6.00 17.09
N LEU A 418 -10.72 4.75 16.91
CA LEU A 418 -10.25 3.88 15.82
C LEU A 418 -10.59 4.45 14.45
N LEU A 419 -11.81 4.98 14.26
CA LEU A 419 -12.20 5.61 12.99
C LEU A 419 -11.36 6.86 12.69
N ALA A 420 -11.02 7.64 13.72
CA ALA A 420 -10.13 8.80 13.59
C ALA A 420 -8.69 8.38 13.26
N PHE A 421 -8.17 7.32 13.91
CA PHE A 421 -6.86 6.76 13.59
C PHE A 421 -6.84 6.23 12.16
N PHE A 422 -7.88 5.50 11.77
CA PHE A 422 -8.02 4.96 10.42
C PHE A 422 -8.06 6.07 9.36
N ALA A 423 -8.72 7.20 9.65
CA ALA A 423 -8.76 8.35 8.77
C ALA A 423 -7.38 8.94 8.47
N VAL A 424 -6.49 8.98 9.46
CA VAL A 424 -5.10 9.42 9.26
C VAL A 424 -4.27 8.32 8.61
N GLN A 425 -4.39 7.09 9.11
CA GLN A 425 -3.56 5.96 8.69
C GLN A 425 -3.83 5.50 7.27
N MET A 426 -5.03 5.69 6.70
CA MET A 426 -5.34 5.22 5.34
C MET A 426 -4.44 5.84 4.26
N PHE A 427 -3.87 7.02 4.51
CA PHE A 427 -2.94 7.69 3.60
C PHE A 427 -1.50 7.18 3.74
N ILE A 428 -1.17 6.55 4.88
CA ILE A 428 0.20 6.25 5.29
C ILE A 428 0.47 4.74 5.32
N TYR A 429 -0.52 3.95 5.72
CA TYR A 429 -0.40 2.51 5.95
C TYR A 429 -1.37 1.73 5.07
N ASP A 430 -0.92 0.56 4.61
CA ASP A 430 -1.87 -0.48 4.25
C ASP A 430 -2.44 -1.08 5.53
N THR A 431 -3.73 -0.85 5.74
CA THR A 431 -4.45 -1.27 6.95
C THR A 431 -5.25 -2.54 6.72
N LEU A 432 -5.23 -3.11 5.51
CA LEU A 432 -5.87 -4.38 5.21
C LEU A 432 -5.17 -5.48 6.00
N GLY A 433 -5.93 -6.18 6.84
CA GLY A 433 -5.38 -7.13 7.80
C GLY A 433 -5.97 -6.93 9.19
N MET A 434 -5.16 -7.23 10.20
CA MET A 434 -5.54 -7.04 11.61
C MET A 434 -5.98 -5.61 11.98
N PRO A 435 -5.44 -4.51 11.40
CA PRO A 435 -5.95 -3.17 11.70
C PRO A 435 -7.40 -2.99 11.27
N LEU A 436 -7.73 -3.27 10.00
CA LEU A 436 -9.11 -3.19 9.50
C LEU A 436 -10.04 -4.16 10.23
N PHE A 437 -9.57 -5.36 10.55
CA PHE A 437 -10.31 -6.34 11.35
C PHE A 437 -10.68 -5.77 12.73
N THR A 438 -9.75 -5.06 13.37
CA THR A 438 -9.96 -4.41 14.67
C THR A 438 -10.92 -3.24 14.59
N ILE A 439 -10.81 -2.42 13.53
CA ILE A 439 -11.77 -1.34 13.25
C ILE A 439 -13.17 -1.90 13.08
N MET A 440 -13.33 -3.00 12.33
CA MET A 440 -14.61 -3.67 12.14
C MET A 440 -15.18 -4.25 13.44
N ILE A 441 -14.34 -4.79 14.33
CA ILE A 441 -14.79 -5.18 15.67
C ILE A 441 -15.27 -3.95 16.46
N GLY A 442 -14.51 -2.85 16.43
CA GLY A 442 -14.89 -1.60 17.08
C GLY A 442 -16.24 -1.08 16.61
N VAL A 443 -16.43 -0.94 15.30
CA VAL A 443 -17.71 -0.56 14.68
C VAL A 443 -18.82 -1.54 15.08
N GLY A 444 -18.53 -2.84 15.10
CA GLY A 444 -19.49 -3.86 15.51
C GLY A 444 -19.94 -3.70 16.97
N LEU A 445 -19.02 -3.40 17.88
CA LEU A 445 -19.33 -3.16 19.30
C LEU A 445 -20.15 -1.89 19.49
N MET A 446 -19.84 -0.81 18.77
CA MET A 446 -20.61 0.44 18.80
C MET A 446 -22.07 0.20 18.38
N TRP A 447 -22.27 -0.54 17.28
CA TRP A 447 -23.60 -0.88 16.80
C TRP A 447 -24.34 -1.82 17.73
N ARG A 448 -23.67 -2.85 18.25
CA ARG A 448 -24.27 -3.77 19.23
C ARG A 448 -24.81 -3.01 20.45
N GLU A 449 -24.03 -2.09 21.01
CA GLU A 449 -24.46 -1.25 22.13
C GLU A 449 -25.61 -0.31 21.75
N ALA A 450 -25.57 0.29 20.56
CA ALA A 450 -26.62 1.19 20.10
C ALA A 450 -27.97 0.49 19.89
N LEU A 451 -27.93 -0.75 19.39
CA LEU A 451 -29.11 -1.61 19.22
C LEU A 451 -29.68 -2.03 20.58
N ASP A 452 -28.83 -2.50 21.49
CA ASP A 452 -29.25 -2.94 22.83
C ASP A 452 -29.85 -1.79 23.65
N SER A 453 -29.31 -0.57 23.52
CA SER A 453 -29.83 0.63 24.20
C SER A 453 -31.06 1.25 23.53
N GLY A 454 -31.47 0.75 22.36
CA GLY A 454 -32.53 1.35 21.54
C GLY A 454 -32.19 2.73 20.95
N SER A 455 -30.95 3.20 21.12
CA SER A 455 -30.51 4.52 20.62
C SER A 455 -30.33 4.56 19.11
N ALA A 456 -30.21 3.40 18.45
CA ALA A 456 -30.28 3.26 17.01
C ALA A 456 -31.08 2.01 16.62
N LYS A 457 -31.72 2.05 15.44
CA LYS A 457 -32.34 0.88 14.82
C LYS A 457 -31.43 0.37 13.71
N GLY A 458 -31.12 -0.92 13.73
CA GLY A 458 -30.38 -1.57 12.66
C GLY A 458 -31.28 -1.84 11.45
N VAL A 459 -30.65 -2.26 10.35
CA VAL A 459 -31.34 -2.64 9.13
C VAL A 459 -31.20 -4.16 8.96
N GLY A 460 -32.23 -4.85 8.49
CA GLY A 460 -32.12 -6.27 8.17
C GLY A 460 -31.29 -6.47 6.90
N LEU A 461 -30.29 -7.35 6.89
CA LEU A 461 -29.43 -7.61 5.73
C LEU A 461 -30.25 -7.91 4.45
N ALA A 462 -31.35 -8.66 4.61
CA ALA A 462 -32.25 -9.02 3.52
C ALA A 462 -32.89 -7.80 2.82
N SER A 463 -32.91 -6.62 3.43
CA SER A 463 -33.46 -5.41 2.79
C SER A 463 -32.57 -4.84 1.69
N TYR A 464 -31.29 -5.24 1.62
CA TYR A 464 -30.37 -4.81 0.57
C TYR A 464 -30.46 -5.66 -0.68
N PHE A 465 -31.09 -6.83 -0.60
CA PHE A 465 -31.23 -7.75 -1.72
C PHE A 465 -32.58 -7.55 -2.42
N PRO A 466 -32.63 -7.73 -3.75
CA PRO A 466 -33.89 -7.67 -4.49
C PRO A 466 -34.87 -8.70 -3.94
N ARG A 467 -36.14 -8.30 -3.79
CA ARG A 467 -37.21 -9.11 -3.18
C ARG A 467 -38.02 -9.90 -4.21
N THR A 468 -37.92 -9.54 -5.48
CA THR A 468 -38.71 -10.13 -6.56
C THR A 468 -37.84 -10.49 -7.74
N GLY A 469 -38.21 -11.54 -8.49
CA GLY A 469 -37.52 -11.92 -9.72
C GLY A 469 -37.49 -10.79 -10.76
N LYS A 470 -38.52 -9.93 -10.79
CA LYS A 470 -38.56 -8.74 -11.66
C LYS A 470 -37.44 -7.74 -11.35
N GLN A 471 -37.15 -7.48 -10.07
CA GLN A 471 -36.04 -6.59 -9.68
C GLN A 471 -34.69 -7.18 -10.09
N VAL A 472 -34.49 -8.47 -9.86
CA VAL A 472 -33.27 -9.18 -10.31
C VAL A 472 -33.11 -9.05 -11.82
N LEU A 473 -34.19 -9.27 -12.58
CA LEU A 473 -34.18 -9.17 -14.04
C LEU A 473 -33.84 -7.75 -14.51
N VAL A 474 -34.41 -6.70 -13.90
CA VAL A 474 -34.10 -5.30 -14.26
C VAL A 474 -32.64 -4.96 -13.98
N LEU A 475 -32.11 -5.33 -12.81
CA LEU A 475 -30.71 -5.09 -12.45
C LEU A 475 -29.76 -5.87 -13.38
N ALA A 476 -30.06 -7.13 -13.68
CA ALA A 476 -29.29 -7.94 -14.60
C ALA A 476 -29.36 -7.43 -16.04
N ALA A 477 -30.54 -7.04 -16.52
CA ALA A 477 -30.71 -6.46 -17.85
C ALA A 477 -29.92 -5.15 -17.99
N ALA A 478 -29.95 -4.27 -16.98
CA ALA A 478 -29.17 -3.03 -17.01
C ALA A 478 -27.65 -3.28 -16.98
N LEU A 479 -27.19 -4.28 -16.21
CA LEU A 479 -25.79 -4.73 -16.22
C LEU A 479 -25.38 -5.24 -17.61
N VAL A 480 -26.20 -6.09 -18.22
CA VAL A 480 -25.93 -6.66 -19.56
C VAL A 480 -25.97 -5.58 -20.64
N LEU A 481 -26.98 -4.70 -20.64
CA LEU A 481 -27.08 -3.60 -21.60
C LEU A 481 -25.88 -2.65 -21.51
N GLY A 482 -25.45 -2.32 -20.28
CA GLY A 482 -24.24 -1.54 -20.05
C GLY A 482 -22.98 -2.26 -20.56
N ALA A 483 -22.86 -3.56 -20.33
CA ALA A 483 -21.75 -4.37 -20.80
C ALA A 483 -21.71 -4.47 -22.34
N VAL A 484 -22.86 -4.65 -22.99
CA VAL A 484 -23.01 -4.66 -24.46
C VAL A 484 -22.64 -3.31 -25.05
N ALA A 485 -23.11 -2.21 -24.46
CA ALA A 485 -22.71 -0.87 -24.87
C ALA A 485 -21.19 -0.67 -24.73
N GLY A 486 -20.59 -1.16 -23.64
CA GLY A 486 -19.14 -1.12 -23.46
C GLY A 486 -18.37 -1.95 -24.47
N GLY A 487 -18.89 -3.13 -24.83
CA GLY A 487 -18.36 -3.95 -25.92
C GLY A 487 -18.41 -3.22 -27.26
N ALA A 488 -19.56 -2.63 -27.60
CA ALA A 488 -19.75 -1.87 -28.85
C ALA A 488 -18.79 -0.67 -28.96
N VAL A 489 -18.63 0.09 -27.87
CA VAL A 489 -17.66 1.20 -27.82
C VAL A 489 -16.22 0.68 -27.94
N ALA A 490 -15.89 -0.44 -27.29
CA ALA A 490 -14.55 -1.01 -27.38
C ALA A 490 -14.21 -1.53 -28.79
N THR A 491 -15.18 -2.07 -29.51
CA THR A 491 -15.01 -2.53 -30.90
C THR A 491 -14.98 -1.39 -31.90
N ALA A 492 -15.63 -0.25 -31.60
CA ALA A 492 -15.63 0.93 -32.46
C ALA A 492 -14.31 1.73 -32.41
N ARG A 493 -13.45 1.50 -31.41
CA ARG A 493 -12.15 2.19 -31.31
C ARG A 493 -11.19 1.70 -32.39
N PRO A 494 -10.48 2.61 -33.09
CA PRO A 494 -9.51 2.24 -34.10
C PRO A 494 -8.40 1.37 -33.48
N ALA A 495 -7.91 0.40 -34.26
CA ALA A 495 -6.80 -0.43 -33.84
C ALA A 495 -5.53 0.41 -33.80
N VAL A 496 -4.83 0.36 -32.66
CA VAL A 496 -3.52 0.97 -32.51
C VAL A 496 -2.48 -0.15 -32.47
N TYR A 497 -1.41 0.01 -33.21
CA TYR A 497 -0.26 -0.87 -33.28
C TYR A 497 0.92 -0.20 -32.57
N ALA A 498 1.67 -0.99 -31.82
CA ALA A 498 2.94 -0.57 -31.25
C ALA A 498 4.04 -1.30 -32.00
N ALA A 499 4.97 -0.55 -32.58
CA ALA A 499 6.24 -1.08 -33.05
C ALA A 499 7.30 -0.85 -31.97
N GLU A 500 8.12 -1.88 -31.72
CA GLU A 500 9.13 -1.85 -30.66
C GLU A 500 10.46 -2.37 -31.17
N THR A 501 11.53 -1.74 -30.69
CA THR A 501 12.90 -2.20 -30.88
C THR A 501 13.71 -2.02 -29.61
N SER A 502 14.66 -2.92 -29.40
CA SER A 502 15.57 -2.91 -28.25
C SER A 502 16.98 -2.59 -28.72
N LEU A 503 17.61 -1.61 -28.07
CA LEU A 503 18.97 -1.14 -28.35
C LEU A 503 19.88 -1.49 -27.19
N LEU A 504 21.02 -2.13 -27.46
CA LEU A 504 22.10 -2.25 -26.49
C LEU A 504 22.99 -1.02 -26.60
N LEU A 505 23.04 -0.20 -25.55
CA LEU A 505 23.91 0.97 -25.54
C LEU A 505 25.35 0.54 -25.22
N ALA A 506 26.26 0.83 -26.14
CA ALA A 506 27.68 0.68 -25.90
C ALA A 506 28.14 1.52 -24.70
N PRO A 507 29.09 1.02 -23.89
CA PRO A 507 29.70 1.79 -22.82
C PRO A 507 30.28 3.10 -23.34
N THR A 508 29.86 4.23 -22.79
CA THR A 508 30.62 5.46 -22.92
C THR A 508 31.93 5.25 -22.16
N PRO A 509 33.09 5.27 -22.82
CA PRO A 509 34.35 5.04 -22.13
C PRO A 509 34.62 6.10 -21.06
N LEU A 510 35.19 5.68 -19.92
CA LEU A 510 35.41 6.53 -18.74
C LEU A 510 36.23 7.80 -19.08
N TYR A 511 37.15 7.75 -20.04
CA TYR A 511 38.02 8.86 -20.43
C TYR A 511 37.32 9.95 -21.28
N LEU A 512 36.20 9.66 -21.94
CA LEU A 512 35.38 10.70 -22.60
C LEU A 512 34.53 11.50 -21.60
N SER A 513 34.44 11.01 -20.36
CA SER A 513 33.69 11.61 -19.25
C SER A 513 34.49 12.69 -18.49
N GLY A 514 35.79 12.85 -18.79
CA GLY A 514 36.63 13.95 -18.28
C GLY A 514 37.73 13.48 -17.31
N LEU A 515 38.99 13.71 -17.68
CA LEU A 515 40.17 13.69 -16.80
C LEU A 515 40.19 14.92 -15.89
N SER A 516 39.09 15.19 -15.19
CA SER A 516 38.99 16.29 -14.24
C SER A 516 39.03 15.70 -12.82
N THR A 517 39.95 16.18 -12.00
CA THR A 517 40.04 15.90 -10.55
C THR A 517 38.86 16.47 -9.75
N THR A 518 37.84 17.03 -10.41
CA THR A 518 36.57 17.45 -9.84
C THR A 518 35.54 16.31 -9.87
N PRO A 519 34.73 16.11 -8.80
CA PRO A 519 33.77 15.00 -8.69
C PRO A 519 32.57 15.01 -9.67
N ALA A 520 32.66 15.71 -10.81
CA ALA A 520 31.54 15.99 -11.71
C ALA A 520 31.72 15.46 -13.15
N ALA A 521 32.62 14.50 -13.38
CA ALA A 521 32.62 13.68 -14.59
C ALA A 521 31.41 12.72 -14.56
N GLN A 522 30.21 13.24 -14.80
CA GLN A 522 28.98 12.47 -14.78
C GLN A 522 28.99 11.46 -15.94
N SER A 523 29.06 10.17 -15.62
CA SER A 523 28.83 9.08 -16.58
C SER A 523 27.49 9.31 -17.28
N ILE A 524 27.48 9.28 -18.62
CA ILE A 524 26.25 9.37 -19.40
C ILE A 524 25.28 8.26 -18.95
N THR A 525 24.12 8.65 -18.43
CA THR A 525 23.14 7.70 -17.91
C THR A 525 22.19 7.24 -19.00
N VAL A 526 21.52 6.10 -18.80
CA VAL A 526 20.48 5.60 -19.72
C VAL A 526 19.34 6.63 -19.88
N ASP A 527 19.09 7.47 -18.87
CA ASP A 527 18.12 8.56 -18.93
C ASP A 527 18.56 9.70 -19.85
N THR A 528 19.85 10.07 -19.80
CA THR A 528 20.42 11.06 -20.73
C THR A 528 20.32 10.55 -22.17
N GLU A 529 20.58 9.27 -22.38
CA GLU A 529 20.45 8.61 -23.68
C GLU A 529 19.00 8.56 -24.16
N ALA A 530 18.04 8.28 -23.27
CA ALA A 530 16.62 8.33 -23.57
C ALA A 530 16.13 9.74 -23.97
N ALA A 531 16.66 10.78 -23.31
CA ALA A 531 16.38 12.16 -23.71
C ALA A 531 16.95 12.48 -25.09
N LEU A 532 18.12 11.94 -25.43
CA LEU A 532 18.74 12.08 -26.75
C LEU A 532 17.90 11.41 -27.85
N VAL A 533 17.26 10.27 -27.59
CA VAL A 533 16.32 9.65 -28.55
C VAL A 533 15.16 10.58 -28.92
N LEU A 534 14.69 11.43 -27.99
CA LEU A 534 13.60 12.39 -28.22
C LEU A 534 14.08 13.77 -28.71
N SER A 535 15.39 13.96 -28.90
CA SER A 535 15.95 15.21 -29.39
C SER A 535 15.47 15.54 -30.81
N GLU A 536 15.53 16.81 -31.19
CA GLU A 536 15.18 17.21 -32.57
C GLU A 536 16.10 16.54 -33.60
N SER A 537 17.39 16.37 -33.28
CA SER A 537 18.35 15.71 -34.17
C SER A 537 18.04 14.22 -34.39
N SER A 538 17.57 13.52 -33.36
CA SER A 538 17.16 12.11 -33.45
C SER A 538 15.84 11.92 -34.19
N LEU A 539 14.94 12.91 -34.12
CA LEU A 539 13.64 12.86 -34.79
C LEU A 539 13.64 13.51 -36.20
N ALA A 540 14.72 14.18 -36.60
CA ALA A 540 14.81 14.91 -37.87
C ALA A 540 14.53 14.03 -39.11
N LYS A 541 15.12 12.82 -39.17
CA LYS A 541 14.86 11.88 -40.27
C LYS A 541 13.41 11.39 -40.31
N VAL A 542 12.77 11.27 -39.15
CA VAL A 542 11.35 10.91 -39.07
C VAL A 542 10.50 12.04 -39.63
N GLN A 543 10.77 13.29 -39.22
CA GLN A 543 10.05 14.46 -39.71
C GLN A 543 10.25 14.67 -41.22
N GLN A 544 11.44 14.37 -41.75
CA GLN A 544 11.70 14.45 -43.18
C GLN A 544 10.93 13.38 -43.98
N ALA A 545 10.85 12.15 -43.45
CA ALA A 545 10.12 11.06 -44.08
C ALA A 545 8.59 11.20 -43.93
N HIS A 546 8.14 11.86 -42.86
CA HIS A 546 6.75 12.07 -42.49
C HIS A 546 6.46 13.55 -42.18
N PRO A 547 6.48 14.43 -43.21
CA PRO A 547 6.26 15.87 -43.03
C PRO A 547 4.86 16.21 -42.49
N GLU A 548 3.92 15.27 -42.58
CA GLU A 548 2.57 15.38 -42.01
C GLU A 548 2.54 15.30 -40.48
N LEU A 549 3.62 14.81 -39.83
CA LEU A 549 3.71 14.68 -38.39
C LEU A 549 4.62 15.77 -37.81
N SER A 550 4.08 16.56 -36.88
CA SER A 550 4.91 17.49 -36.10
C SER A 550 5.82 16.73 -35.13
N VAL A 551 6.97 17.33 -34.77
CA VAL A 551 7.89 16.76 -33.76
C VAL A 551 7.17 16.53 -32.43
N ALA A 552 6.25 17.42 -32.06
CA ALA A 552 5.44 17.27 -30.85
C ALA A 552 4.52 16.03 -30.90
N GLU A 553 3.88 15.77 -32.05
CA GLU A 553 3.05 14.57 -32.24
C GLU A 553 3.87 13.30 -32.22
N ILE A 554 5.05 13.29 -32.87
CA ILE A 554 5.97 12.16 -32.83
C ILE A 554 6.36 11.86 -31.38
N ARG A 555 6.83 12.88 -30.64
CA ARG A 555 7.19 12.76 -29.21
C ARG A 555 6.04 12.22 -28.36
N SER A 556 4.81 12.66 -28.61
CA SER A 556 3.63 12.19 -27.85
C SER A 556 3.32 10.70 -28.05
N ARG A 557 3.79 10.11 -29.16
CA ARG A 557 3.53 8.71 -29.55
C ARG A 557 4.71 7.78 -29.27
N VAL A 558 5.88 8.33 -28.97
CA VAL A 558 7.07 7.57 -28.55
C VAL A 558 6.99 7.30 -27.05
N ASN A 559 7.20 6.05 -26.66
CA ASN A 559 7.40 5.64 -25.27
C ASN A 559 8.77 4.97 -25.17
N ILE A 560 9.59 5.46 -24.25
CA ILE A 560 10.94 4.95 -24.00
C ILE A 560 10.96 4.32 -22.63
N SER A 561 11.52 3.11 -22.56
CA SER A 561 11.76 2.43 -21.29
C SER A 561 13.09 1.68 -21.34
N ALA A 562 13.57 1.18 -20.22
CA ALA A 562 14.80 0.38 -20.19
C ALA A 562 14.60 -0.88 -19.36
N THR A 563 15.37 -1.92 -19.68
CA THR A 563 15.41 -3.11 -18.81
C THR A 563 16.15 -2.75 -17.51
N PRO A 564 15.55 -2.98 -16.32
CA PRO A 564 16.14 -2.56 -15.06
C PRO A 564 17.57 -3.10 -14.85
N ASN A 565 18.46 -2.24 -14.35
CA ASN A 565 19.88 -2.55 -14.10
C ASN A 565 20.66 -2.99 -15.35
N THR A 566 20.22 -2.60 -16.55
CA THR A 566 20.92 -2.88 -17.82
C THR A 566 21.07 -1.61 -18.65
N ARG A 567 21.79 -1.74 -19.78
CA ARG A 567 21.94 -0.70 -20.81
C ARG A 567 21.06 -0.96 -22.03
N ILE A 568 20.00 -1.73 -21.85
CA ILE A 568 19.06 -2.05 -22.92
C ILE A 568 17.93 -1.03 -22.90
N LEU A 569 17.82 -0.25 -23.98
CA LEU A 569 16.79 0.76 -24.19
C LEU A 569 15.72 0.23 -25.13
N HIS A 570 14.46 0.30 -24.73
CA HIS A 570 13.30 -0.05 -25.55
C HIS A 570 12.65 1.22 -26.09
N ILE A 571 12.60 1.33 -27.41
CA ILE A 571 11.91 2.41 -28.11
C ILE A 571 10.63 1.83 -28.68
N ARG A 572 9.49 2.37 -28.26
CA ARG A 572 8.17 1.95 -28.73
C ARG A 572 7.41 3.12 -29.34
N TYR A 573 6.98 3.00 -30.60
CA TYR A 573 6.14 3.99 -31.27
C TYR A 573 4.73 3.43 -31.52
N ARG A 574 3.71 4.27 -31.30
CA ARG A 574 2.30 3.90 -31.49
C ARG A 574 1.69 4.58 -32.70
N ASP A 575 1.03 3.80 -33.56
CA ASP A 575 0.33 4.31 -34.75
C ASP A 575 -0.89 3.44 -35.10
N GLU A 576 -1.85 3.98 -35.85
CA GLU A 576 -2.98 3.23 -36.43
C GLU A 576 -2.54 2.36 -37.62
N ASN A 577 -1.45 2.72 -38.30
CA ASN A 577 -0.88 1.92 -39.39
C ASN A 577 0.34 1.11 -38.89
N PRO A 578 0.31 -0.23 -38.96
CA PRO A 578 1.40 -1.08 -38.48
C PRO A 578 2.72 -0.86 -39.23
N ASP A 579 2.66 -0.60 -40.54
CA ASP A 579 3.86 -0.42 -41.38
C ASP A 579 4.51 0.93 -41.10
N ARG A 580 3.69 1.97 -40.94
CA ARG A 580 4.18 3.30 -40.52
C ARG A 580 4.81 3.23 -39.13
N ALA A 581 4.21 2.49 -38.19
CA ALA A 581 4.79 2.31 -36.86
C ALA A 581 6.17 1.66 -36.92
N ARG A 582 6.33 0.58 -37.73
CA ARG A 582 7.62 -0.10 -37.91
C ARG A 582 8.65 0.83 -38.56
N GLY A 583 8.26 1.50 -39.64
CA GLY A 583 9.13 2.43 -40.36
C GLY A 583 9.64 3.55 -39.46
N ILE A 584 8.74 4.21 -38.72
CA ILE A 584 9.11 5.29 -37.80
C ILE A 584 10.02 4.78 -36.68
N THR A 585 9.71 3.63 -36.08
CA THR A 585 10.55 3.07 -34.99
C THR A 585 11.96 2.74 -35.48
N ALA A 586 12.10 2.16 -36.68
CA ALA A 586 13.39 1.88 -37.29
C ALA A 586 14.17 3.16 -37.61
N LEU A 587 13.48 4.20 -38.11
CA LEU A 587 14.08 5.50 -38.39
C LEU A 587 14.58 6.18 -37.11
N ILE A 588 13.79 6.16 -36.02
CA ILE A 588 14.21 6.70 -34.72
C ILE A 588 15.46 5.97 -34.23
N ALA A 589 15.45 4.64 -34.23
CA ALA A 589 16.57 3.84 -33.73
C ALA A 589 17.86 4.08 -34.53
N SER A 590 17.79 4.02 -35.86
CA SER A 590 18.94 4.22 -36.73
C SER A 590 19.48 5.66 -36.66
N GLN A 591 18.58 6.65 -36.63
CA GLN A 591 18.99 8.04 -36.51
C GLN A 591 19.59 8.36 -35.15
N TYR A 592 19.03 7.83 -34.07
CA TYR A 592 19.62 7.94 -32.74
C TYR A 592 21.03 7.36 -32.68
N LEU A 593 21.26 6.14 -33.19
CA LEU A 593 22.59 5.53 -33.22
C LEU A 593 23.59 6.36 -34.05
N THR A 594 23.13 6.97 -35.15
CA THR A 594 23.96 7.89 -35.95
C THR A 594 24.34 9.12 -35.13
N VAL A 595 23.36 9.81 -34.56
CA VAL A 595 23.57 11.02 -33.74
C VAL A 595 24.48 10.75 -32.54
N ARG A 596 24.29 9.60 -31.88
CA ARG A 596 25.14 9.18 -30.76
C ARG A 596 26.58 8.87 -31.23
N GLY A 597 26.73 8.17 -32.36
CA GLY A 597 28.04 7.89 -32.94
C GLY A 597 28.81 9.17 -33.30
N ASP A 598 28.15 10.10 -33.98
CA ASP A 598 28.72 11.40 -34.34
C ASP A 598 29.14 12.20 -33.10
N TYR A 599 28.31 12.19 -32.05
CA TYR A 599 28.62 12.82 -30.78
C TYR A 599 29.86 12.19 -30.10
N LEU A 600 29.94 10.86 -30.06
CA LEU A 600 31.08 10.15 -29.47
C LEU A 600 32.37 10.39 -30.25
N LEU A 601 32.30 10.40 -31.59
CA LEU A 601 33.43 10.74 -32.46
C LEU A 601 33.90 12.17 -32.22
N GLN A 602 32.99 13.15 -32.27
CA GLN A 602 33.31 14.55 -32.03
C GLN A 602 33.91 14.77 -30.64
N ARG A 603 33.38 14.07 -29.62
CA ARG A 603 33.90 14.16 -28.25
C ARG A 603 35.29 13.55 -28.13
N ARG A 604 35.54 12.41 -28.78
CA ARG A 604 36.88 11.80 -28.83
C ARG A 604 37.88 12.73 -29.48
N ASP A 605 37.53 13.31 -30.63
CA ASP A 605 38.43 14.19 -31.37
C ASP A 605 38.72 15.48 -30.58
N GLN A 606 37.74 16.03 -29.85
CA GLN A 606 37.96 17.14 -28.91
C GLN A 606 38.94 16.77 -27.80
N VAL A 607 38.74 15.63 -27.12
CA VAL A 607 39.63 15.19 -26.03
C VAL A 607 41.03 14.89 -26.56
N LEU A 608 41.15 14.29 -27.74
CA LEU A 608 42.43 14.07 -28.40
C LEU A 608 43.15 15.40 -28.67
N ASN A 609 42.45 16.40 -29.21
CA ASN A 609 43.03 17.72 -29.45
C ASN A 609 43.46 18.39 -28.13
N ASP A 610 42.66 18.28 -27.06
CA ASP A 610 42.99 18.86 -25.76
C ASP A 610 44.24 18.18 -25.15
N LEU A 611 44.33 16.84 -25.21
CA LEU A 611 45.49 16.09 -24.73
C LEU A 611 46.75 16.38 -25.56
N GLN A 612 46.60 16.51 -26.88
CA GLN A 612 47.70 16.89 -27.78
C GLN A 612 48.21 18.30 -27.46
N ASN A 613 47.31 19.26 -27.24
CA ASN A 613 47.70 20.62 -26.85
C ASN A 613 48.38 20.64 -25.48
N GLN A 614 47.91 19.87 -24.49
CA GLN A 614 48.57 19.75 -23.19
C GLN A 614 49.97 19.14 -23.30
N LEU A 615 50.14 18.13 -24.16
CA LEU A 615 51.45 17.54 -24.41
C LEU A 615 52.40 18.55 -25.06
N ILE A 616 51.93 19.30 -26.06
CA ILE A 616 52.70 20.38 -26.72
C ILE A 616 53.08 21.47 -25.71
N ASP A 617 52.14 21.91 -24.87
CA ASP A 617 52.38 22.92 -23.84
C ASP A 617 53.44 22.44 -22.82
N LEU A 618 53.35 21.18 -22.38
CA LEU A 618 54.32 20.57 -21.46
C LEU A 618 55.72 20.47 -22.09
N GLU A 619 55.81 20.05 -23.35
CA GLU A 619 57.07 19.98 -24.10
C GLU A 619 57.68 21.38 -24.33
N SER A 620 56.83 22.40 -24.50
CA SER A 620 57.27 23.80 -24.71
C SER A 620 57.80 24.50 -23.46
N LEU A 621 57.39 24.04 -22.26
CA LEU A 621 57.80 24.59 -20.96
C LEU A 621 59.16 24.05 -20.49
N THR A 622 59.64 22.94 -21.06
CA THR A 622 60.96 22.38 -20.80
C THR A 622 62.03 22.97 -21.72
N PRO A 623 62.96 23.82 -21.23
CA PRO A 623 64.12 24.19 -22.02
C PRO A 623 64.99 22.95 -22.25
N VAL A 624 65.36 22.74 -23.51
CA VAL A 624 66.15 21.64 -24.10
C VAL A 624 67.51 21.36 -23.39
N ALA A 625 67.87 22.08 -22.33
CA ALA A 625 69.17 21.99 -21.67
C ALA A 625 69.22 21.19 -20.37
N GLU A 626 68.11 20.86 -19.70
CA GLU A 626 68.11 19.92 -18.57
C GLU A 626 66.94 18.96 -18.71
N GLY A 627 67.24 17.66 -18.82
CA GLY A 627 66.25 16.62 -19.09
C GLY A 627 65.05 16.72 -18.15
N LEU A 628 63.86 16.49 -18.71
CA LEU A 628 62.57 16.44 -18.00
C LEU A 628 62.79 15.96 -16.56
N GLN A 629 62.44 16.79 -15.58
CA GLN A 629 62.44 16.33 -14.19
C GLN A 629 61.58 15.07 -14.14
N GLN A 630 61.98 14.02 -13.39
CA GLN A 630 61.28 12.73 -13.35
C GLN A 630 59.73 12.82 -13.33
N PRO A 631 59.09 13.79 -12.63
CA PRO A 631 57.63 13.95 -12.64
C PRO A 631 57.04 14.37 -14.00
N GLU A 632 57.71 15.23 -14.76
CA GLU A 632 57.23 15.77 -16.04
C GLU A 632 57.36 14.72 -17.14
N ALA A 633 58.45 13.94 -17.16
CA ALA A 633 58.62 12.81 -18.06
C ALA A 633 57.55 11.74 -17.85
N THR A 634 57.23 11.41 -16.59
CA THR A 634 56.14 10.47 -16.29
C THR A 634 54.77 11.00 -16.70
N THR A 635 54.58 12.32 -16.64
CA THR A 635 53.31 12.95 -17.05
C THR A 635 53.17 12.94 -18.58
N ALA A 636 54.24 13.25 -19.31
CA ALA A 636 54.25 13.18 -20.78
C ALA A 636 53.99 11.74 -21.29
N LEU A 637 54.61 10.74 -20.67
CA LEU A 637 54.34 9.33 -20.97
C LEU A 637 52.88 8.95 -20.68
N GLY A 638 52.32 9.39 -19.56
CA GLY A 638 50.90 9.16 -19.23
C GLY A 638 49.92 9.82 -20.22
N LEU A 639 50.26 11.01 -20.74
CA LEU A 639 49.49 11.68 -21.79
C LEU A 639 49.59 10.93 -23.13
N GLN A 640 50.78 10.46 -23.51
CA GLN A 640 50.99 9.67 -24.73
C GLN A 640 50.21 8.34 -24.69
N ASP A 641 50.28 7.62 -23.57
CA ASP A 641 49.50 6.39 -23.36
C ASP A 641 47.99 6.66 -23.48
N SER A 642 47.52 7.77 -22.89
CA SER A 642 46.10 8.18 -22.99
C SER A 642 45.67 8.51 -24.42
N ILE A 643 46.54 9.13 -25.22
CA ILE A 643 46.29 9.43 -26.64
C ILE A 643 46.22 8.14 -27.47
N ILE A 644 47.15 7.20 -27.25
CA ILE A 644 47.17 5.90 -27.94
C ILE A 644 45.89 5.13 -27.61
N ASP A 645 45.54 5.05 -26.33
CA ASP A 645 44.31 4.39 -25.88
C ASP A 645 43.08 5.02 -26.51
N LEU A 646 42.95 6.36 -26.52
CA LEU A 646 41.83 7.05 -27.17
C LEU A 646 41.76 6.80 -28.68
N THR A 647 42.90 6.67 -29.35
CA THR A 647 42.95 6.49 -30.81
C THR A 647 42.43 5.12 -31.23
N VAL A 648 42.69 4.08 -30.44
CA VAL A 648 42.29 2.69 -30.71
C VAL A 648 40.91 2.36 -30.14
N SER A 649 40.33 3.28 -29.38
CA SER A 649 39.06 3.10 -28.71
C SER A 649 37.86 3.02 -29.66
N ASP A 650 37.00 2.05 -29.40
CA ASP A 650 35.74 1.90 -30.12
C ASP A 650 34.77 3.04 -29.77
N THR A 651 34.27 3.72 -30.80
CA THR A 651 33.24 4.76 -30.69
C THR A 651 31.86 4.23 -31.10
N SER A 652 31.64 2.93 -31.02
CA SER A 652 30.35 2.32 -31.33
C SER A 652 29.24 2.95 -30.49
N ALA A 653 28.14 3.31 -31.16
CA ALA A 653 26.96 3.88 -30.51
C ALA A 653 26.08 2.81 -29.85
N GLY A 654 26.43 1.53 -29.98
CA GLY A 654 25.57 0.41 -29.61
C GLY A 654 24.97 -0.29 -30.82
N GLU A 655 24.11 -1.27 -30.55
CA GLU A 655 23.53 -2.13 -31.59
C GLU A 655 22.04 -2.36 -31.38
N VAL A 656 21.34 -2.64 -32.48
CA VAL A 656 19.94 -3.07 -32.46
C VAL A 656 19.88 -4.56 -32.14
N LEU A 657 19.31 -4.92 -31.00
CA LEU A 657 19.23 -6.32 -30.53
C LEU A 657 18.08 -7.11 -31.16
N SER A 658 17.03 -6.42 -31.60
CA SER A 658 15.80 -7.05 -32.09
C SER A 658 15.28 -6.36 -33.34
N GLU A 659 14.89 -7.14 -34.34
CA GLU A 659 14.14 -6.60 -35.48
C GLU A 659 12.88 -5.86 -35.01
N VAL A 660 12.55 -4.77 -35.71
CA VAL A 660 11.39 -3.95 -35.38
C VAL A 660 10.11 -4.74 -35.67
N SER A 661 9.47 -5.22 -34.61
CA SER A 661 8.21 -5.93 -34.70
C SER A 661 7.06 -5.01 -34.30
N SER A 662 5.98 -5.01 -35.10
CA SER A 662 4.73 -4.35 -34.73
C SER A 662 3.72 -5.36 -34.22
N ALA A 663 3.22 -5.13 -33.03
CA ALA A 663 2.11 -5.87 -32.45
C ALA A 663 0.90 -4.96 -32.29
N ARG A 664 -0.30 -5.50 -32.54
CA ARG A 664 -1.54 -4.80 -32.20
C ARG A 664 -1.62 -4.62 -30.69
N ILE A 665 -1.76 -3.38 -30.24
CA ILE A 665 -2.00 -3.09 -28.83
C ILE A 665 -3.37 -3.64 -28.47
N ARG A 666 -3.43 -4.43 -27.41
CA ARG A 666 -4.69 -4.92 -26.87
C ARG A 666 -5.53 -3.70 -26.45
N ASN A 667 -6.71 -3.54 -27.04
CA ASN A 667 -7.65 -2.46 -26.74
C ASN A 667 -8.36 -2.60 -25.38
N GLN A 668 -7.98 -3.61 -24.58
CA GLN A 668 -8.45 -3.92 -23.22
C GLN A 668 -9.97 -3.75 -23.07
N PRO A 669 -10.79 -4.42 -23.91
CA PRO A 669 -12.23 -4.21 -23.96
C PRO A 669 -12.90 -4.52 -22.62
N GLU A 670 -12.31 -5.40 -21.79
CA GLU A 670 -12.79 -5.71 -20.45
C GLU A 670 -12.95 -4.47 -19.57
N VAL A 671 -12.13 -3.43 -19.76
CA VAL A 671 -12.23 -2.18 -18.99
C VAL A 671 -13.56 -1.50 -19.24
N LEU A 672 -13.92 -1.32 -20.50
CA LEU A 672 -15.17 -0.66 -20.89
C LEU A 672 -16.39 -1.52 -20.59
N ILE A 673 -16.31 -2.82 -20.90
CA ILE A 673 -17.40 -3.78 -20.68
C ILE A 673 -17.79 -3.80 -19.20
N VAL A 674 -16.81 -3.98 -18.30
CA VAL A 674 -17.08 -4.07 -16.86
C VAL A 674 -17.50 -2.70 -16.31
N SER A 675 -16.82 -1.61 -16.72
CA SER A 675 -17.15 -0.27 -16.25
C SER A 675 -18.57 0.16 -16.61
N LEU A 676 -18.97 0.03 -17.88
CA LEU A 676 -20.30 0.43 -18.34
C LEU A 676 -21.39 -0.53 -17.86
N GLY A 677 -21.08 -1.83 -17.72
CA GLY A 677 -21.97 -2.78 -17.06
C GLY A 677 -22.28 -2.36 -15.63
N LEU A 678 -21.24 -2.05 -14.84
CA LEU A 678 -21.42 -1.62 -13.45
C LEU A 678 -22.13 -0.26 -13.32
N ILE A 679 -21.90 0.67 -14.25
CA ILE A 679 -22.68 1.93 -14.32
C ILE A 679 -24.15 1.63 -14.60
N GLY A 680 -24.46 0.76 -15.55
CA GLY A 680 -25.83 0.32 -15.84
C GLY A 680 -26.51 -0.28 -14.61
N PHE A 681 -25.79 -1.16 -13.89
CA PHE A 681 -26.26 -1.73 -12.62
C PHE A 681 -26.57 -0.65 -11.57
N LEU A 682 -25.65 0.31 -11.36
CA LEU A 682 -25.86 1.41 -10.40
C LEU A 682 -27.05 2.29 -10.79
N ALA A 683 -27.18 2.63 -12.07
CA ALA A 683 -28.28 3.45 -12.57
C ALA A 683 -29.63 2.78 -12.29
N ALA A 684 -29.75 1.48 -12.58
CA ALA A 684 -30.96 0.71 -12.28
C ALA A 684 -31.25 0.66 -10.77
N LEU A 685 -30.23 0.49 -9.93
CA LEU A 685 -30.37 0.47 -8.47
C LEU A 685 -30.86 1.81 -7.92
N VAL A 686 -30.39 2.93 -8.48
CA VAL A 686 -30.85 4.28 -8.13
C VAL A 686 -32.30 4.50 -8.55
N VAL A 687 -32.65 4.15 -9.80
CA VAL A 687 -34.02 4.29 -10.32
C VAL A 687 -35.00 3.47 -9.48
N GLU A 688 -34.65 2.23 -9.16
CA GLU A 688 -35.49 1.36 -8.33
C GLU A 688 -35.74 2.00 -6.95
N ARG A 689 -34.70 2.53 -6.30
CA ARG A 689 -34.86 3.20 -4.99
C ARG A 689 -35.72 4.45 -5.06
N VAL A 690 -35.60 5.26 -6.12
CA VAL A 690 -36.43 6.45 -6.32
C VAL A 690 -37.90 6.06 -6.53
N MET A 691 -38.17 5.03 -7.34
CA MET A 691 -39.53 4.52 -7.58
C MET A 691 -40.16 3.94 -6.31
N VAL A 692 -39.42 3.14 -5.54
CA VAL A 692 -39.89 2.59 -4.25
C VAL A 692 -40.23 3.72 -3.28
N ARG A 693 -39.40 4.77 -3.19
CA ARG A 693 -39.66 5.93 -2.33
C ARG A 693 -40.91 6.70 -2.74
N ARG A 694 -41.17 6.84 -4.05
CA ARG A 694 -42.41 7.45 -4.58
C ARG A 694 -43.66 6.61 -4.29
N SER A 695 -43.53 5.29 -4.23
CA SER A 695 -44.64 4.37 -3.92
C SER A 695 -45.01 4.27 -2.42
N GLY A 696 -44.37 5.05 -1.54
CA GLY A 696 -44.67 5.05 -0.09
C GLY A 696 -44.18 3.81 0.68
N ARG A 697 -43.46 2.90 0.04
CA ARG A 697 -42.89 1.70 0.70
C ARG A 697 -41.65 2.06 1.52
N PRO A 698 -41.45 1.46 2.71
CA PRO A 698 -40.29 1.77 3.56
C PRO A 698 -38.97 1.42 2.86
N VAL A 699 -38.07 2.41 2.74
CA VAL A 699 -36.72 2.29 2.16
C VAL A 699 -35.69 2.08 3.28
N ALA A 700 -34.73 1.17 3.06
CA ALA A 700 -33.70 0.77 4.03
C ALA A 700 -32.29 1.28 3.69
#